data_AF-A0A964YGL8-F1
#
_entry.id   AF-A0A964YGL8-F1
#
_cell.length_a   1.000
_cell.length_b   1.000
_cell.length_c   1.000
_cell.angle_alpha   90.00
_cell.angle_beta   90.00
_cell.angle_gamma   90.00
#
_symmetry.space_group_name_H-M   'P 1'
#
loop_
_entity.id
_entity.type
_entity.pdbx_description
1 polymer ?
#
loop_
_entity_poly.entity_id
_entity_poly.type
_entity_poly.pdbx_seq_one_letter_code
_entity_poly.pdbx_strand_id
1 'polypeptide(L)'
;MPFQPLLPKTSTDFRGGDKPGTWIDGTVNLFRDLGDTLEFDAGINTEINSVPSPWSRPLQFISAFKNANYPSRDWLIAQYRGLLATLALAENLRLDITVSSVQLPDLQDNQFAKCIWGLRPRDEDSVLSINPDQGAWSEIFLFELDGVVIGMTSPATLICPTGYFPHQIKSRISWLKWETVYNQKYGRNDELGFFQDPIQNGLAANHKNILSPWLADLRNAVLNNPINADLSGNVARILDEFIDQLNVRGDGRYQPCEQPTPFGMPLGHKFTALHPAAAVIQDSHVKVIPSRGRNDELYIIDPRNLPGILGIPTRDINVIGSAPLENFDPNLHRGGNERFATPRDFFLDELYYSETPGLLPGSWLDQTVRTAKIDNLTILLPFHSWVQDYFSSEDLERNVSIRLIDSGHPRKISISLTMQLSGVERRVPYTVRQDFDLIPENRLSDDYPTIALWPNLPSNGAVQWTEFFLLESVSDQVGVSYSFQIQQPTDDGILTNRLIGQESYHYWKSNQRPDILEAQKDGRLIGMIPLKTPQLAPGAIDTWAVGVDFGTSFTNIYMRKGNQNPEPFQLNPALLKVTLGSEVKFKAFHDHIYRDFFIPDVLEPLGNVPPMSTAITTLGWQEPVNGVAQCMTEARIYYPNLSFGKFSQSVKTNIKWENFKYQKPFLSFLVRLISAQAAMENVQTIEWSISYPSAFSRAELNQYRVTWQDVLNDIKGITGQTHTLNPLQTESIAFSKYFADILGQTMVHTTCIDVGGGTSDLSIWRNNELIHQASVPFAGRDMFHNLLRSKL
;
A
#
# COMPACT_ATOMS: atom_id res chain seq x y z
N MET A 1 35.25 -46.70 -50.26
CA MET A 1 35.14 -47.77 -49.25
C MET A 1 33.77 -48.40 -49.38
N PRO A 2 33.63 -49.72 -49.29
CA PRO A 2 32.32 -50.37 -49.35
C PRO A 2 31.54 -50.03 -48.08
N PHE A 3 30.27 -49.66 -48.24
CA PHE A 3 29.33 -49.44 -47.15
C PHE A 3 29.10 -50.77 -46.40
N GLN A 4 29.82 -50.98 -45.31
CA GLN A 4 29.37 -51.94 -44.30
C GLN A 4 28.25 -51.26 -43.50
N PRO A 5 27.07 -51.88 -43.37
CA PRO A 5 26.08 -51.38 -42.43
C PRO A 5 26.69 -51.41 -41.03
N LEU A 6 26.72 -50.26 -40.37
CA LEU A 6 27.09 -50.12 -38.96
C LEU A 6 26.00 -50.80 -38.13
N LEU A 7 26.14 -52.10 -37.88
CA LEU A 7 25.45 -52.74 -36.78
C LEU A 7 26.05 -52.20 -35.47
N PRO A 8 25.25 -51.99 -34.40
CA PRO A 8 25.79 -51.56 -33.12
C PRO A 8 26.88 -52.54 -32.67
N LYS A 9 27.95 -52.02 -32.05
CA LYS A 9 28.99 -52.88 -31.49
C LYS A 9 28.37 -53.76 -30.42
N THR A 10 28.97 -54.92 -30.15
CA THR A 10 28.57 -55.76 -29.02
C THR A 10 29.72 -55.83 -28.05
N SER A 11 29.43 -55.75 -26.76
CA SER A 11 30.41 -55.86 -25.67
C SER A 11 30.98 -57.28 -25.53
N THR A 12 30.38 -58.26 -26.21
CA THR A 12 30.85 -59.65 -26.32
C THR A 12 30.75 -60.17 -27.76
N ASP A 13 31.76 -60.92 -28.21
CA ASP A 13 31.76 -61.54 -29.53
C ASP A 13 30.75 -62.70 -29.64
N PHE A 14 29.85 -62.63 -30.62
CA PHE A 14 28.98 -63.75 -31.00
C PHE A 14 29.64 -64.59 -32.09
N ARG A 15 29.84 -65.89 -31.83
CA ARG A 15 30.34 -66.82 -32.85
C ARG A 15 29.28 -66.99 -33.94
N GLY A 16 29.58 -66.48 -35.14
CA GLY A 16 28.84 -66.81 -36.36
C GLY A 16 29.11 -68.25 -36.82
N GLY A 17 28.41 -68.69 -37.87
CA GLY A 17 28.70 -69.97 -38.50
C GLY A 17 30.11 -70.01 -39.11
N ASP A 18 30.65 -71.22 -39.32
CA ASP A 18 32.05 -71.45 -39.71
C ASP A 18 32.48 -70.73 -41.01
N LYS A 19 31.54 -70.27 -41.83
CA LYS A 19 31.76 -69.49 -43.06
C LYS A 19 30.67 -68.42 -43.26
N PRO A 20 30.96 -67.31 -43.96
CA PRO A 20 29.94 -66.33 -44.35
C PRO A 20 28.77 -66.98 -45.10
N GLY A 21 27.54 -66.66 -44.71
CA GLY A 21 26.32 -67.24 -45.30
C GLY A 21 25.87 -68.58 -44.69
N THR A 22 26.57 -69.07 -43.65
CA THR A 22 26.18 -70.29 -42.93
C THR A 22 25.20 -69.95 -41.82
N TRP A 23 24.00 -70.52 -41.88
CA TRP A 23 23.01 -70.41 -40.82
C TRP A 23 23.40 -71.35 -39.67
N ILE A 24 23.28 -70.85 -38.45
CA ILE A 24 23.47 -71.60 -37.21
C ILE A 24 22.15 -71.60 -36.45
N ASP A 25 21.68 -72.78 -36.06
CA ASP A 25 20.49 -72.91 -35.23
C ASP A 25 20.79 -72.39 -33.82
N GLY A 26 20.16 -71.27 -33.47
CA GLY A 26 20.24 -70.65 -32.16
C GLY A 26 18.93 -70.82 -31.38
N THR A 27 19.01 -70.77 -30.05
CA THR A 27 17.81 -70.65 -29.22
C THR A 27 17.39 -69.18 -29.10
N VAL A 28 16.15 -68.92 -28.71
CA VAL A 28 15.64 -67.55 -28.45
C VAL A 28 16.53 -66.76 -27.48
N ASN A 29 17.25 -67.46 -26.59
CA ASN A 29 18.20 -66.84 -25.66
C ASN A 29 19.32 -66.10 -26.38
N LEU A 30 19.75 -66.52 -27.58
CA LEU A 30 20.76 -65.82 -28.37
C LEU A 30 20.34 -64.38 -28.70
N PHE A 31 19.07 -64.14 -29.01
CA PHE A 31 18.55 -62.80 -29.30
C PHE A 31 18.49 -61.92 -28.05
N ARG A 32 18.23 -62.52 -26.87
CA ARG A 32 18.29 -61.82 -25.59
C ARG A 32 19.72 -61.43 -25.27
N ASP A 33 20.65 -62.38 -25.34
CA ASP A 33 22.07 -62.15 -25.04
C ASP A 33 22.68 -61.13 -26.02
N LEU A 34 22.29 -61.18 -27.30
CA LEU A 34 22.65 -60.16 -28.29
C LEU A 34 22.10 -58.79 -27.90
N GLY A 35 20.81 -58.70 -27.55
CA GLY A 35 20.19 -57.45 -27.10
C GLY A 35 20.89 -56.83 -25.88
N ASP A 36 21.24 -57.66 -24.90
CA ASP A 36 21.88 -57.25 -23.65
C ASP A 36 23.32 -56.74 -23.84
N THR A 37 23.94 -57.07 -24.97
CA THR A 37 25.36 -56.78 -25.24
C THR A 37 25.57 -55.67 -26.26
N LEU A 38 24.51 -55.15 -26.90
CA LEU A 38 24.60 -54.04 -27.86
C LEU A 38 25.11 -52.76 -27.18
N GLU A 39 26.22 -52.25 -27.68
CA GLU A 39 26.79 -50.93 -27.37
C GLU A 39 26.18 -49.90 -28.32
N PHE A 40 25.47 -48.93 -27.75
CA PHE A 40 24.87 -47.83 -28.49
C PHE A 40 25.66 -46.54 -28.25
N ASP A 41 26.14 -45.93 -29.33
CA ASP A 41 26.71 -44.57 -29.31
C ASP A 41 25.55 -43.57 -29.44
N ALA A 42 24.71 -43.48 -28.39
CA ALA A 42 23.58 -42.57 -28.33
C ALA A 42 24.02 -41.23 -27.72
N GLY A 43 23.50 -40.11 -28.25
CA GLY A 43 23.74 -38.80 -27.65
C GLY A 43 23.21 -38.74 -26.22
N ILE A 44 23.87 -37.97 -25.37
CA ILE A 44 23.59 -37.87 -23.92
C ILE A 44 22.10 -37.53 -23.63
N ASN A 45 21.42 -36.81 -24.53
CA ASN A 45 20.01 -36.38 -24.42
C ASN A 45 19.11 -36.93 -25.54
N THR A 46 19.36 -38.13 -26.05
CA THR A 46 18.50 -38.71 -27.12
C THR A 46 17.53 -39.78 -26.60
N GLU A 47 16.25 -39.67 -27.00
CA GLU A 47 15.30 -40.76 -26.80
C GLU A 47 15.66 -41.95 -27.71
N ILE A 48 15.80 -43.13 -27.12
CA ILE A 48 16.13 -44.36 -27.85
C ILE A 48 14.82 -45.09 -28.16
N ASN A 49 14.26 -44.87 -29.36
CA ASN A 49 13.03 -45.52 -29.81
C ASN A 49 13.29 -46.34 -31.08
N SER A 50 13.40 -47.67 -30.96
CA SER A 50 13.58 -48.56 -32.13
C SER A 50 12.24 -48.97 -32.79
N VAL A 51 11.10 -48.83 -32.08
CA VAL A 51 9.74 -49.02 -32.60
C VAL A 51 8.82 -48.00 -31.94
N PRO A 52 8.04 -47.18 -32.69
CA PRO A 52 7.08 -46.25 -32.10
C PRO A 52 5.96 -47.03 -31.40
N SER A 53 5.99 -47.02 -30.06
CA SER A 53 4.97 -47.60 -29.19
C SER A 53 4.43 -46.51 -28.27
N PRO A 54 3.12 -46.46 -27.97
CA PRO A 54 2.57 -45.55 -26.97
C PRO A 54 3.17 -45.80 -25.57
N TRP A 55 3.79 -46.97 -25.36
CA TRP A 55 4.45 -47.37 -24.12
C TRP A 55 5.97 -47.26 -24.17
N SER A 56 6.55 -46.70 -25.24
CA SER A 56 8.02 -46.65 -25.39
C SER A 56 8.70 -45.99 -24.20
N ARG A 57 8.13 -44.90 -23.71
CA ARG A 57 8.69 -44.12 -22.62
C ARG A 57 8.62 -44.85 -21.26
N PRO A 58 7.47 -45.40 -20.83
CA PRO A 58 7.43 -46.30 -19.68
C PRO A 58 8.42 -47.47 -19.76
N LEU A 59 8.58 -48.09 -20.94
CA LEU A 59 9.53 -49.19 -21.14
C LEU A 59 10.99 -48.74 -21.02
N GLN A 60 11.32 -47.52 -21.49
CA GLN A 60 12.64 -46.91 -21.26
C GLN A 60 12.91 -46.71 -19.77
N PHE A 61 11.93 -46.21 -19.01
CA PHE A 61 12.05 -46.07 -17.56
C PHE A 61 12.24 -47.42 -16.87
N ILE A 62 11.44 -48.44 -17.20
CA ILE A 62 11.62 -49.80 -16.67
C ILE A 62 13.05 -50.31 -16.96
N SER A 63 13.54 -50.11 -18.19
CA SER A 63 14.89 -50.53 -18.60
C SER A 63 15.98 -49.77 -17.84
N ALA A 64 15.83 -48.46 -17.67
CA ALA A 64 16.78 -47.62 -16.93
C ALA A 64 16.83 -47.95 -15.42
N PHE A 65 15.72 -48.43 -14.86
CA PHE A 65 15.65 -48.86 -13.47
C PHE A 65 16.24 -50.27 -13.27
N LYS A 66 16.05 -51.18 -14.23
CA LYS A 66 16.60 -52.56 -14.19
C LYS A 66 18.09 -52.63 -14.58
N ASN A 67 18.55 -51.78 -15.49
CA ASN A 67 19.91 -51.81 -16.03
C ASN A 67 20.67 -50.52 -15.69
N ALA A 68 21.66 -50.62 -14.80
CA ALA A 68 22.51 -49.49 -14.40
C ALA A 68 23.35 -48.93 -15.56
N ASN A 69 23.64 -49.73 -16.58
CA ASN A 69 24.42 -49.34 -17.77
C ASN A 69 23.53 -48.89 -18.94
N TYR A 70 22.24 -48.62 -18.72
CA TYR A 70 21.35 -48.17 -19.78
C TYR A 70 21.84 -46.81 -20.36
N PRO A 71 22.02 -46.66 -21.68
CA PRO A 71 22.77 -45.53 -22.25
C PRO A 71 22.26 -44.12 -21.88
N SER A 72 20.94 -43.92 -21.75
CA SER A 72 20.32 -42.64 -21.37
C SER A 72 19.78 -42.64 -19.94
N ARG A 73 20.29 -43.53 -19.07
CA ARG A 73 19.80 -43.71 -17.70
C ARG A 73 19.78 -42.41 -16.91
N ASP A 74 20.91 -41.69 -16.83
CA ASP A 74 21.02 -40.50 -15.98
C ASP A 74 20.06 -39.39 -16.43
N TRP A 75 19.87 -39.23 -17.74
CA TRP A 75 18.92 -38.29 -18.31
C TRP A 75 17.46 -38.65 -17.97
N LEU A 76 17.10 -39.94 -17.98
CA LEU A 76 15.78 -40.41 -17.57
C LEU A 76 15.57 -40.24 -16.06
N ILE A 77 16.55 -40.63 -15.23
CA ILE A 77 16.46 -40.49 -13.77
C ILE A 77 16.35 -39.01 -13.36
N ALA A 78 17.07 -38.11 -14.02
CA ALA A 78 16.94 -36.67 -13.79
C ALA A 78 15.51 -36.18 -14.04
N GLN A 79 14.88 -36.61 -15.13
CA GLN A 79 13.49 -36.27 -15.44
C GLN A 79 12.49 -36.87 -14.45
N TYR A 80 12.74 -38.10 -14.02
CA TYR A 80 11.94 -38.78 -13.00
C TYR A 80 11.94 -37.98 -11.69
N ARG A 81 13.12 -37.59 -11.22
CA ARG A 81 13.29 -36.74 -10.03
C ARG A 81 12.59 -35.38 -10.19
N GLY A 82 12.69 -34.80 -11.39
CA GLY A 82 12.01 -33.54 -11.72
C GLY A 82 10.49 -33.63 -11.57
N LEU A 83 9.85 -34.67 -12.11
CA LEU A 83 8.39 -34.83 -11.95
C LEU A 83 8.00 -35.16 -10.50
N LEU A 84 8.77 -35.99 -9.78
CA LEU A 84 8.51 -36.24 -8.35
C LEU A 84 8.52 -34.95 -7.53
N ALA A 85 9.54 -34.12 -7.70
CA ALA A 85 9.64 -32.84 -6.99
C ALA A 85 8.46 -31.91 -7.34
N THR A 86 8.03 -31.88 -8.61
CA THR A 86 6.87 -31.10 -9.07
C THR A 86 5.58 -31.52 -8.38
N LEU A 87 5.31 -32.83 -8.30
CA LEU A 87 4.10 -33.35 -7.65
C LEU A 87 4.14 -33.14 -6.14
N ALA A 88 5.29 -33.42 -5.50
CA ALA A 88 5.46 -33.25 -4.06
C ALA A 88 5.26 -31.80 -3.61
N LEU A 89 5.75 -30.84 -4.40
CA LEU A 89 5.74 -29.41 -4.07
C LEU A 89 4.56 -28.65 -4.71
N ALA A 90 3.57 -29.35 -5.26
CA ALA A 90 2.46 -28.73 -5.98
C ALA A 90 1.76 -27.63 -5.17
N GLU A 91 1.44 -27.88 -3.89
CA GLU A 91 0.81 -26.89 -3.02
C GLU A 91 1.78 -25.76 -2.62
N ASN A 92 3.04 -26.11 -2.30
CA ASN A 92 4.09 -25.17 -1.89
C ASN A 92 4.46 -24.15 -2.97
N LEU A 93 4.39 -24.57 -4.24
CA LEU A 93 4.67 -23.76 -5.42
C LEU A 93 3.39 -23.21 -6.09
N ARG A 94 2.20 -23.48 -5.52
CA ARG A 94 0.89 -23.16 -6.12
C ARG A 94 0.79 -23.55 -7.60
N LEU A 95 1.19 -24.78 -7.90
CA LEU A 95 1.06 -25.37 -9.23
C LEU A 95 -0.37 -25.86 -9.41
N ASP A 96 -1.05 -25.36 -10.44
CA ASP A 96 -2.40 -25.80 -10.81
C ASP A 96 -2.30 -27.12 -11.58
N ILE A 97 -2.03 -28.19 -10.83
CA ILE A 97 -1.93 -29.55 -11.36
C ILE A 97 -3.29 -30.20 -11.24
N THR A 98 -3.85 -30.56 -12.38
CA THR A 98 -5.07 -31.35 -12.46
C THR A 98 -4.75 -32.75 -12.96
N VAL A 99 -5.65 -33.69 -12.68
CA VAL A 99 -5.51 -35.07 -13.13
C VAL A 99 -6.71 -35.49 -13.98
N SER A 100 -6.43 -36.18 -15.08
CA SER A 100 -7.43 -36.87 -15.89
C SER A 100 -7.22 -38.40 -15.82
N SER A 101 -8.31 -39.14 -15.57
CA SER A 101 -8.27 -40.61 -15.46
C SER A 101 -8.63 -41.27 -16.80
N VAL A 102 -7.84 -42.26 -17.21
CA VAL A 102 -8.05 -43.06 -18.42
C VAL A 102 -8.23 -44.53 -18.03
N GLN A 103 -9.45 -45.04 -18.19
CA GLN A 103 -9.77 -46.46 -18.02
C GLN A 103 -9.62 -47.18 -19.36
N LEU A 104 -8.50 -47.84 -19.59
CA LEU A 104 -8.23 -48.53 -20.86
C LEU A 104 -9.23 -49.66 -21.19
N PRO A 105 -9.72 -50.47 -20.22
CA PRO A 105 -10.73 -51.49 -20.48
C PRO A 105 -12.07 -50.93 -20.98
N ASP A 106 -12.43 -49.72 -20.56
CA ASP A 106 -13.72 -49.10 -20.92
C ASP A 106 -13.67 -48.49 -22.34
N LEU A 107 -12.47 -48.30 -22.89
CA LEU A 107 -12.25 -47.70 -24.20
C LEU A 107 -12.05 -48.74 -25.31
N GLN A 108 -12.30 -50.02 -25.04
CA GLN A 108 -12.02 -51.10 -25.98
C GLN A 108 -12.82 -51.00 -27.29
N ASP A 109 -13.87 -50.20 -27.41
CA ASP A 109 -14.53 -49.99 -28.70
C ASP A 109 -13.68 -49.17 -29.69
N ASN A 110 -12.65 -48.45 -29.21
CA ASN A 110 -11.73 -47.68 -30.01
C ASN A 110 -10.52 -48.54 -30.45
N GLN A 111 -10.25 -48.60 -31.76
CA GLN A 111 -9.14 -49.39 -32.32
C GLN A 111 -7.77 -48.97 -31.77
N PHE A 112 -7.55 -47.68 -31.51
CA PHE A 112 -6.32 -47.17 -30.89
C PHE A 112 -6.18 -47.64 -29.44
N ALA A 113 -7.26 -47.61 -28.66
CA ALA A 113 -7.26 -48.09 -27.28
C ALA A 113 -7.06 -49.61 -27.19
N LYS A 114 -7.61 -50.40 -28.13
CA LYS A 114 -7.29 -51.84 -28.24
C LYS A 114 -5.79 -52.07 -28.46
N CYS A 115 -5.16 -51.28 -29.34
CA CYS A 115 -3.72 -51.36 -29.57
C CYS A 115 -2.91 -50.97 -28.33
N ILE A 116 -3.28 -49.89 -27.64
CA ILE A 116 -2.64 -49.50 -26.37
C ILE A 116 -2.76 -50.64 -25.35
N TRP A 117 -3.94 -51.22 -25.18
CA TRP A 117 -4.17 -52.30 -24.24
C TRP A 117 -3.36 -53.58 -24.58
N GLY A 118 -3.29 -53.93 -25.86
CA GLY A 118 -2.54 -55.11 -26.34
C GLY A 118 -1.02 -54.96 -26.25
N LEU A 119 -0.51 -53.72 -26.32
CA LEU A 119 0.92 -53.40 -26.27
C LEU A 119 1.41 -52.97 -24.88
N ARG A 120 0.53 -53.01 -23.86
CA ARG A 120 0.87 -52.57 -22.51
C ARG A 120 2.00 -53.40 -21.89
N PRO A 121 2.80 -52.84 -20.96
CA PRO A 121 3.79 -53.61 -20.22
C PRO A 121 3.14 -54.74 -19.41
N ARG A 122 3.93 -55.73 -19.02
CA ARG A 122 3.41 -56.90 -18.32
C ARG A 122 2.93 -56.50 -16.93
N ASP A 123 1.86 -57.13 -16.45
CA ASP A 123 1.32 -56.85 -15.12
C ASP A 123 2.29 -57.25 -13.98
N GLU A 124 3.22 -58.18 -14.26
CA GLU A 124 4.34 -58.55 -13.36
C GLU A 124 5.43 -57.46 -13.23
N ASP A 125 5.47 -56.49 -14.14
CA ASP A 125 6.36 -55.34 -14.07
C ASP A 125 5.70 -54.20 -13.26
N SER A 126 5.19 -54.51 -12.06
CA SER A 126 4.58 -53.53 -11.17
C SER A 126 5.21 -53.53 -9.78
N VAL A 127 5.39 -52.32 -9.23
CA VAL A 127 5.93 -52.09 -7.88
C VAL A 127 4.85 -51.89 -6.82
N LEU A 128 3.57 -51.87 -7.22
CA LEU A 128 2.44 -51.68 -6.34
C LEU A 128 1.65 -52.98 -6.21
N SER A 129 1.00 -53.21 -5.08
CA SER A 129 0.06 -54.33 -4.92
C SER A 129 -1.19 -54.10 -5.78
N ILE A 130 -1.53 -55.04 -6.66
CA ILE A 130 -2.67 -54.94 -7.59
C ILE A 130 -3.70 -56.01 -7.22
N ASN A 131 -4.98 -55.67 -7.40
CA ASN A 131 -6.04 -56.68 -7.51
C ASN A 131 -5.88 -57.46 -8.84
N PRO A 132 -5.62 -58.77 -8.84
CA PRO A 132 -5.28 -59.56 -10.04
C PRO A 132 -6.32 -59.46 -11.17
N ASP A 133 -7.59 -59.20 -10.82
CA ASP A 133 -8.72 -59.25 -11.74
C ASP A 133 -8.83 -58.03 -12.69
N GLN A 134 -8.09 -56.94 -12.44
CA GLN A 134 -8.18 -55.70 -13.24
C GLN A 134 -6.94 -55.42 -14.11
N GLY A 135 -5.77 -55.96 -13.76
CA GLY A 135 -4.49 -55.65 -14.41
C GLY A 135 -3.81 -54.38 -13.86
N ALA A 136 -2.48 -54.30 -13.99
CA ALA A 136 -1.68 -53.21 -13.44
C ALA A 136 -1.96 -51.88 -14.15
N TRP A 137 -2.08 -51.96 -15.47
CA TRP A 137 -2.17 -50.83 -16.40
C TRP A 137 -3.62 -50.51 -16.82
N SER A 138 -4.63 -51.00 -16.10
CA SER A 138 -6.05 -50.76 -16.43
C SER A 138 -6.44 -49.29 -16.35
N GLU A 139 -5.88 -48.59 -15.38
CA GLU A 139 -6.18 -47.21 -15.04
C GLU A 139 -4.87 -46.42 -15.08
N ILE A 140 -4.89 -45.30 -15.80
CA ILE A 140 -3.77 -44.37 -15.88
C ILE A 140 -4.29 -42.98 -15.56
N PHE A 141 -3.59 -42.27 -14.69
CA PHE A 141 -3.82 -40.87 -14.41
C PHE A 141 -2.80 -40.02 -15.16
N LEU A 142 -3.27 -39.05 -15.92
CA LEU A 142 -2.43 -38.04 -16.58
C LEU A 142 -2.39 -36.80 -15.71
N PHE A 143 -1.19 -36.30 -15.41
CA PHE A 143 -0.99 -35.05 -14.68
C PHE A 143 -0.87 -33.90 -15.69
N GLU A 144 -1.69 -32.87 -15.52
CA GLU A 144 -1.74 -31.69 -16.38
C GLU A 144 -1.45 -30.43 -15.57
N LEU A 145 -0.43 -29.67 -15.96
CA LEU A 145 -0.12 -28.35 -15.40
C LEU A 145 -0.54 -27.28 -16.42
N ASP A 146 -1.47 -26.41 -16.07
CA ASP A 146 -2.03 -25.38 -16.97
C ASP A 146 -2.52 -25.96 -18.32
N GLY A 147 -3.08 -27.18 -18.30
CA GLY A 147 -3.54 -27.90 -19.49
C GLY A 147 -2.44 -28.57 -20.32
N VAL A 148 -1.19 -28.59 -19.84
CA VAL A 148 -0.07 -29.30 -20.46
C VAL A 148 0.21 -30.59 -19.69
N VAL A 149 0.17 -31.75 -20.38
CA VAL A 149 0.48 -33.05 -19.76
C VAL A 149 1.96 -33.11 -19.34
N ILE A 150 2.23 -33.12 -18.04
CA ILE A 150 3.57 -33.16 -17.47
C ILE A 150 4.08 -34.59 -17.20
N GLY A 151 3.17 -35.55 -17.12
CA GLY A 151 3.47 -36.97 -17.02
C GLY A 151 2.23 -37.79 -16.72
N MET A 152 2.45 -39.07 -16.42
CA MET A 152 1.36 -39.98 -16.06
C MET A 152 1.79 -40.93 -14.94
N THR A 153 0.82 -41.59 -14.29
CA THR A 153 1.10 -42.70 -13.38
C THR A 153 1.64 -43.91 -14.14
N SER A 154 2.54 -44.65 -13.50
CA SER A 154 3.16 -45.86 -14.02
C SER A 154 3.15 -46.94 -12.93
N PRO A 155 2.44 -48.07 -13.10
CA PRO A 155 2.49 -49.17 -12.16
C PRO A 155 3.90 -49.73 -11.91
N ALA A 156 4.83 -49.52 -12.84
CA ALA A 156 6.20 -50.02 -12.76
C ALA A 156 7.19 -49.08 -12.03
N THR A 157 6.90 -47.78 -12.02
CA THR A 157 7.83 -46.74 -11.55
C THR A 157 7.14 -45.64 -10.74
N LEU A 158 5.88 -45.83 -10.36
CA LEU A 158 4.91 -44.86 -9.83
C LEU A 158 4.48 -43.79 -10.82
N ILE A 159 5.44 -43.16 -11.51
CA ILE A 159 5.21 -42.11 -12.50
C ILE A 159 6.10 -42.28 -13.72
N CYS A 160 5.68 -41.68 -14.83
CA CYS A 160 6.42 -41.58 -16.09
C CYS A 160 6.30 -40.14 -16.61
N PRO A 161 7.39 -39.34 -16.57
CA PRO A 161 7.41 -38.00 -17.13
C PRO A 161 7.19 -37.96 -18.65
N THR A 162 6.51 -36.89 -19.11
CA THR A 162 6.44 -36.57 -20.54
C THR A 162 7.85 -36.32 -21.10
N GLY A 163 8.05 -36.60 -22.39
CA GLY A 163 9.34 -36.41 -23.06
C GLY A 163 9.75 -34.96 -23.24
N TYR A 164 8.84 -34.15 -23.79
CA TYR A 164 9.09 -32.75 -24.05
C TYR A 164 7.87 -31.89 -23.77
N PHE A 165 8.11 -30.66 -23.34
CA PHE A 165 7.09 -29.68 -23.00
C PHE A 165 7.00 -28.56 -24.03
N PRO A 166 5.79 -28.05 -24.30
CA PRO A 166 5.60 -26.77 -24.98
C PRO A 166 5.95 -25.61 -24.04
N HIS A 167 6.34 -24.46 -24.61
CA HIS A 167 6.80 -23.27 -23.90
C HIS A 167 5.84 -22.71 -22.82
N GLN A 168 4.58 -23.13 -22.79
CA GLN A 168 3.56 -22.68 -21.82
C GLN A 168 3.98 -22.82 -20.35
N ILE A 169 4.72 -23.86 -19.99
CA ILE A 169 5.08 -24.13 -18.58
C ILE A 169 6.49 -23.65 -18.18
N LYS A 170 7.20 -22.94 -19.07
CA LYS A 170 8.62 -22.56 -18.92
C LYS A 170 8.94 -21.83 -17.61
N SER A 171 8.07 -20.94 -17.16
CA SER A 171 8.26 -20.13 -15.95
C SER A 171 7.69 -20.76 -14.69
N ARG A 172 7.04 -21.92 -14.79
CA ARG A 172 6.34 -22.54 -13.64
C ARG A 172 7.25 -23.39 -12.77
N ILE A 173 8.32 -23.93 -13.33
CA ILE A 173 9.19 -24.91 -12.66
C ILE A 173 10.66 -24.62 -12.97
N SER A 174 11.51 -24.45 -11.94
CA SER A 174 12.93 -24.07 -12.13
C SER A 174 13.76 -25.13 -12.82
N TRP A 175 13.43 -26.40 -12.63
CA TRP A 175 14.19 -27.53 -13.15
C TRP A 175 13.69 -28.00 -14.52
N LEU A 176 13.26 -27.06 -15.37
CA LEU A 176 12.99 -27.30 -16.78
C LEU A 176 14.14 -26.76 -17.65
N LYS A 177 14.76 -27.65 -18.44
CA LYS A 177 15.69 -27.24 -19.49
C LYS A 177 14.93 -26.96 -20.76
N TRP A 178 15.34 -25.94 -21.50
CA TRP A 178 14.84 -25.64 -22.83
C TRP A 178 15.96 -25.80 -23.85
N GLU A 179 15.71 -26.58 -24.89
CA GLU A 179 16.64 -26.79 -26.00
C GLU A 179 15.96 -26.48 -27.34
N THR A 180 16.72 -25.85 -28.23
CA THR A 180 16.26 -25.58 -29.59
C THR A 180 16.47 -26.83 -30.44
N VAL A 181 15.37 -27.43 -30.90
CA VAL A 181 15.37 -28.64 -31.73
C VAL A 181 14.90 -28.29 -33.14
N TYR A 182 15.67 -28.69 -34.16
CA TYR A 182 15.25 -28.49 -35.55
C TYR A 182 14.15 -29.48 -35.94
N ASN A 183 12.97 -28.97 -36.22
CA ASN A 183 11.83 -29.76 -36.66
C ASN A 183 11.88 -29.95 -38.18
N GLN A 184 12.38 -31.11 -38.61
CA GLN A 184 12.50 -31.47 -40.03
C GLN A 184 11.14 -31.47 -40.76
N LYS A 185 10.05 -31.78 -40.08
CA LYS A 185 8.71 -31.86 -40.68
C LYS A 185 8.16 -30.48 -41.05
N TYR A 186 8.49 -29.45 -40.27
CA TYR A 186 7.98 -28.09 -40.47
C TYR A 186 9.07 -27.09 -40.91
N GLY A 187 10.32 -27.54 -41.07
CA GLY A 187 11.44 -26.71 -41.54
C GLY A 187 11.79 -25.55 -40.59
N ARG A 188 11.48 -25.67 -39.30
CA ARG A 188 11.67 -24.60 -38.29
C ARG A 188 12.32 -25.14 -37.02
N ASN A 189 12.91 -24.23 -36.25
CA ASN A 189 13.39 -24.55 -34.90
C ASN A 189 12.22 -24.44 -33.92
N ASP A 190 11.96 -25.51 -33.17
CA ASP A 190 11.05 -25.50 -32.02
C ASP A 190 11.88 -25.46 -30.73
N GLU A 191 11.43 -24.70 -29.72
CA GLU A 191 12.03 -24.74 -28.39
C GLU A 191 11.25 -25.75 -27.54
N LEU A 192 11.90 -26.83 -27.14
CA LEU A 192 11.29 -27.93 -26.39
C LEU A 192 11.89 -28.01 -25.00
N GLY A 193 11.00 -28.12 -24.02
CA GLY A 193 11.37 -28.23 -22.60
C GLY A 193 11.48 -29.67 -22.14
N PHE A 194 12.30 -30.00 -21.15
CA PHE A 194 12.24 -31.28 -20.44
C PHE A 194 12.72 -31.12 -18.99
N PHE A 195 12.33 -32.05 -18.10
CA PHE A 195 12.75 -32.01 -16.70
C PHE A 195 14.25 -32.28 -16.56
N GLN A 196 14.88 -31.62 -15.58
CA GLN A 196 16.22 -31.94 -15.11
C GLN A 196 16.18 -32.32 -13.64
N ASP A 197 17.33 -32.77 -13.13
CA ASP A 197 17.46 -33.05 -11.71
C ASP A 197 17.25 -31.74 -10.90
N PRO A 198 16.25 -31.70 -10.01
CA PRO A 198 15.89 -30.47 -9.32
C PRO A 198 16.99 -29.98 -8.37
N ILE A 199 17.84 -30.86 -7.83
CA ILE A 199 18.87 -30.51 -6.83
C ILE A 199 19.85 -29.47 -7.39
N GLN A 200 20.28 -29.65 -8.63
CA GLN A 200 21.24 -28.77 -9.28
C GLN A 200 20.55 -27.61 -10.02
N ASN A 201 19.25 -27.74 -10.31
CA ASN A 201 18.51 -26.88 -11.23
C ASN A 201 17.33 -26.16 -10.55
N GLY A 202 17.55 -25.55 -9.38
CA GLY A 202 16.62 -24.57 -8.80
C GLY A 202 15.78 -25.05 -7.61
N LEU A 203 16.00 -26.27 -7.09
CA LEU A 203 15.38 -26.70 -5.83
C LEU A 203 15.97 -25.94 -4.63
N ALA A 204 15.14 -25.07 -4.04
CA ALA A 204 15.45 -24.27 -2.87
C ALA A 204 15.77 -25.11 -1.63
N ALA A 205 16.59 -24.59 -0.71
CA ALA A 205 17.01 -25.31 0.50
C ALA A 205 15.82 -25.71 1.40
N ASN A 206 14.81 -24.85 1.54
CA ASN A 206 13.59 -25.15 2.28
C ASN A 206 12.78 -26.30 1.63
N HIS A 207 12.64 -26.31 0.31
CA HIS A 207 11.95 -27.36 -0.41
C HIS A 207 12.62 -28.72 -0.27
N LYS A 208 13.96 -28.78 -0.12
CA LYS A 208 14.67 -30.03 0.19
C LYS A 208 14.18 -30.65 1.51
N ASN A 209 13.92 -29.83 2.52
CA ASN A 209 13.41 -30.29 3.82
C ASN A 209 11.97 -30.82 3.73
N ILE A 210 11.18 -30.37 2.75
CA ILE A 210 9.82 -30.85 2.48
C ILE A 210 9.85 -32.13 1.64
N LEU A 211 10.70 -32.14 0.61
CA LEU A 211 10.78 -33.23 -0.35
C LEU A 211 11.40 -34.50 0.25
N SER A 212 12.41 -34.39 1.11
CA SER A 212 13.07 -35.54 1.74
C SER A 212 12.11 -36.48 2.48
N PRO A 213 11.28 -36.01 3.44
CA PRO A 213 10.33 -36.89 4.13
C PRO A 213 9.21 -37.40 3.21
N TRP A 214 8.78 -36.62 2.22
CA TRP A 214 7.82 -37.07 1.21
C TRP A 214 8.36 -38.24 0.38
N LEU A 215 9.61 -38.15 -0.08
CA LEU A 215 10.27 -39.25 -0.80
C LEU A 215 10.45 -40.49 0.08
N ALA A 216 10.74 -40.31 1.37
CA ALA A 216 10.87 -41.43 2.31
C ALA A 216 9.52 -42.17 2.51
N ASP A 217 8.41 -41.43 2.58
CA ASP A 217 7.06 -42.00 2.62
C ASP A 217 6.74 -42.76 1.33
N LEU A 218 7.00 -42.15 0.18
CA LEU A 218 6.83 -42.78 -1.14
C LEU A 218 7.66 -44.06 -1.27
N ARG A 219 8.90 -44.03 -0.80
CA ARG A 219 9.82 -45.16 -0.76
C ARG A 219 9.29 -46.31 0.12
N ASN A 220 8.70 -46.00 1.27
CA ASN A 220 8.06 -47.00 2.12
C ASN A 220 6.80 -47.58 1.45
N ALA A 221 6.02 -46.77 0.74
CA ALA A 221 4.86 -47.24 -0.02
C ALA A 221 5.25 -48.23 -1.13
N VAL A 222 6.34 -47.98 -1.85
CA VAL A 222 6.88 -48.88 -2.90
C VAL A 222 7.32 -50.23 -2.32
N LEU A 223 7.89 -50.25 -1.12
CA LEU A 223 8.36 -51.49 -0.49
C LEU A 223 7.27 -52.24 0.28
N ASN A 224 6.07 -51.67 0.38
CA ASN A 224 4.96 -52.29 1.10
C ASN A 224 4.25 -53.32 0.22
N ASN A 225 4.56 -54.60 0.42
CA ASN A 225 3.97 -55.74 -0.31
C ASN A 225 4.03 -55.62 -1.85
N PRO A 226 5.23 -55.44 -2.44
CA PRO A 226 5.37 -55.28 -3.88
C PRO A 226 5.07 -56.59 -4.63
N ILE A 227 4.50 -56.47 -5.84
CA ILE A 227 4.37 -57.61 -6.76
C ILE A 227 5.73 -58.04 -7.29
N ASN A 228 6.58 -57.07 -7.65
CA ASN A 228 7.92 -57.31 -8.13
C ASN A 228 8.95 -56.74 -7.14
N ALA A 229 9.48 -57.61 -6.27
CA ALA A 229 10.42 -57.21 -5.23
C ALA A 229 11.72 -56.62 -5.79
N ASP A 230 12.25 -57.18 -6.89
CA ASP A 230 13.50 -56.71 -7.52
C ASP A 230 13.32 -55.32 -8.13
N LEU A 231 12.24 -55.11 -8.89
CA LEU A 231 11.93 -53.79 -9.48
C LEU A 231 11.67 -52.75 -8.39
N SER A 232 10.93 -53.13 -7.33
CA SER A 232 10.63 -52.24 -6.21
C SER A 232 11.89 -51.87 -5.43
N GLY A 233 12.82 -52.81 -5.25
CA GLY A 233 14.15 -52.55 -4.68
C GLY A 233 14.96 -51.57 -5.52
N ASN A 234 14.89 -51.67 -6.86
CA ASN A 234 15.55 -50.72 -7.76
C ASN A 234 14.94 -49.32 -7.69
N VAL A 235 13.60 -49.21 -7.66
CA VAL A 235 12.91 -47.92 -7.47
C VAL A 235 13.29 -47.32 -6.10
N ALA A 236 13.22 -48.10 -5.03
CA ALA A 236 13.57 -47.66 -3.69
C ALA A 236 15.03 -47.16 -3.62
N ARG A 237 15.98 -47.83 -4.27
CA ARG A 237 17.37 -47.37 -4.35
C ARG A 237 17.51 -46.01 -5.04
N ILE A 238 16.77 -45.75 -6.12
CA ILE A 238 16.79 -44.44 -6.80
C ILE A 238 16.20 -43.34 -5.91
N LEU A 239 15.16 -43.66 -5.13
CA LEU A 239 14.58 -42.75 -4.14
C LEU A 239 15.55 -42.50 -2.97
N ASP A 240 16.20 -43.54 -2.43
CA ASP A 240 17.21 -43.44 -1.39
C ASP A 240 18.40 -42.57 -1.88
N GLU A 241 18.89 -42.80 -3.10
CA GLU A 241 19.91 -41.95 -3.74
C GLU A 241 19.45 -40.49 -3.89
N PHE A 242 18.16 -40.25 -4.13
CA PHE A 242 17.62 -38.90 -4.23
C PHE A 242 17.60 -38.23 -2.85
N ILE A 243 17.09 -38.93 -1.83
CA ILE A 243 17.04 -38.48 -0.44
C ILE A 243 18.44 -38.14 0.08
N ASP A 244 19.42 -39.03 -0.12
CA ASP A 244 20.80 -38.83 0.32
C ASP A 244 21.43 -37.57 -0.33
N GLN A 245 21.16 -37.36 -1.62
CA GLN A 245 21.68 -36.21 -2.36
C GLN A 245 20.99 -34.88 -2.03
N LEU A 246 19.78 -34.90 -1.45
CA LEU A 246 19.16 -33.69 -0.89
C LEU A 246 20.00 -33.13 0.28
N ASN A 247 20.80 -33.97 0.95
CA ASN A 247 21.73 -33.61 2.03
C ASN A 247 21.03 -32.86 3.18
N VAL A 248 19.86 -33.37 3.59
CA VAL A 248 19.04 -32.82 4.68
C VAL A 248 19.31 -33.63 5.95
N ARG A 249 19.54 -32.94 7.09
CA ARG A 249 19.91 -33.58 8.38
C ARG A 249 18.73 -33.84 9.33
N GLY A 250 17.50 -33.60 8.90
CA GLY A 250 16.31 -33.63 9.76
C GLY A 250 15.58 -34.98 9.78
N ASP A 251 14.89 -35.25 10.89
CA ASP A 251 13.95 -36.35 11.13
C ASP A 251 12.50 -35.95 10.81
N GLY A 252 12.34 -35.01 9.86
CA GLY A 252 11.05 -34.48 9.45
C GLY A 252 10.08 -35.60 9.09
N ARG A 253 8.80 -35.42 9.42
CA ARG A 253 7.74 -36.34 9.03
C ARG A 253 6.99 -35.77 7.84
N TYR A 254 6.62 -36.65 6.92
CA TYR A 254 5.77 -36.27 5.80
C TYR A 254 4.42 -35.74 6.35
N GLN A 255 4.02 -34.57 5.87
CA GLN A 255 2.73 -33.97 6.14
C GLN A 255 1.98 -33.80 4.81
N PRO A 256 0.88 -34.54 4.57
CA PRO A 256 0.08 -34.38 3.38
C PRO A 256 -0.67 -33.04 3.38
N CYS A 257 -0.87 -32.47 2.20
CA CYS A 257 -1.81 -31.37 1.98
C CYS A 257 -3.19 -31.69 2.58
N GLU A 258 -3.84 -30.71 3.23
CA GLU A 258 -5.15 -30.89 3.84
C GLU A 258 -6.28 -31.12 2.81
N GLN A 259 -6.07 -30.71 1.55
CA GLN A 259 -7.08 -30.89 0.51
C GLN A 259 -7.27 -32.39 0.21
N PRO A 260 -8.52 -32.92 0.27
CA PRO A 260 -8.77 -34.34 0.02
C PRO A 260 -8.44 -34.78 -1.41
N THR A 261 -8.56 -33.86 -2.38
CA THR A 261 -8.32 -34.10 -3.81
C THR A 261 -7.44 -32.98 -4.38
N PRO A 262 -6.14 -32.98 -4.05
CA PRO A 262 -5.23 -31.87 -4.34
C PRO A 262 -4.96 -31.71 -5.84
N PHE A 263 -5.25 -32.74 -6.65
CA PHE A 263 -5.16 -32.71 -8.11
C PHE A 263 -6.54 -32.66 -8.80
N GLY A 264 -7.58 -32.23 -8.08
CA GLY A 264 -8.96 -32.14 -8.57
C GLY A 264 -9.75 -33.46 -8.51
N MET A 265 -9.08 -34.60 -8.44
CA MET A 265 -9.72 -35.90 -8.21
C MET A 265 -8.83 -36.86 -7.39
N PRO A 266 -9.40 -37.92 -6.76
CA PRO A 266 -8.60 -38.93 -6.08
C PRO A 266 -7.75 -39.73 -7.09
N LEU A 267 -6.45 -39.83 -6.84
CA LEU A 267 -5.61 -40.85 -7.45
C LEU A 267 -5.99 -42.17 -6.78
N GLY A 268 -6.52 -43.13 -7.55
CA GLY A 268 -7.04 -44.39 -7.02
C GLY A 268 -6.11 -45.05 -5.98
N HIS A 269 -6.62 -45.95 -5.14
CA HIS A 269 -5.93 -46.53 -3.97
C HIS A 269 -4.45 -46.96 -4.18
N LYS A 270 -4.07 -47.27 -5.42
CA LYS A 270 -2.70 -47.62 -5.84
C LYS A 270 -1.70 -46.46 -5.76
N PHE A 271 -2.14 -45.22 -5.95
CA PHE A 271 -1.28 -44.03 -6.14
C PHE A 271 -1.48 -42.94 -5.08
N THR A 272 -2.15 -43.26 -3.96
CA THR A 272 -2.39 -42.29 -2.87
C THR A 272 -1.10 -41.76 -2.22
N ALA A 273 0.02 -42.48 -2.35
CA ALA A 273 1.33 -42.02 -1.89
C ALA A 273 1.87 -40.82 -2.68
N LEU A 274 1.30 -40.48 -3.85
CA LEU A 274 1.66 -39.30 -4.64
C LEU A 274 0.96 -38.02 -4.17
N HIS A 275 0.21 -38.06 -3.06
CA HIS A 275 -0.44 -36.89 -2.48
C HIS A 275 0.61 -35.80 -2.15
N PRO A 276 0.43 -34.52 -2.52
CA PRO A 276 1.43 -33.48 -2.28
C PRO A 276 1.70 -33.22 -0.80
N ALA A 277 2.89 -32.70 -0.52
CA ALA A 277 3.23 -32.20 0.81
C ALA A 277 2.51 -30.87 1.09
N ALA A 278 2.11 -30.70 2.35
CA ALA A 278 1.44 -29.50 2.84
C ALA A 278 2.28 -28.24 2.57
N ALA A 279 1.62 -27.14 2.24
CA ALA A 279 2.26 -25.84 2.12
C ALA A 279 2.90 -25.40 3.45
N VAL A 280 4.18 -25.05 3.42
CA VAL A 280 4.89 -24.52 4.59
C VAL A 280 4.88 -23.00 4.55
N ILE A 281 4.38 -22.38 5.62
CA ILE A 281 4.43 -20.92 5.80
C ILE A 281 5.82 -20.55 6.32
N GLN A 282 6.49 -19.63 5.63
CA GLN A 282 7.76 -19.06 6.07
C GLN A 282 7.69 -17.54 6.01
N ASP A 283 8.51 -16.90 6.85
CA ASP A 283 8.69 -15.46 6.79
C ASP A 283 9.28 -15.07 5.43
N SER A 284 8.74 -13.99 4.87
CA SER A 284 9.26 -13.43 3.62
C SER A 284 10.62 -12.79 3.87
N HIS A 285 11.52 -12.87 2.89
CA HIS A 285 12.78 -12.11 2.91
C HIS A 285 12.64 -10.72 2.25
N VAL A 286 11.54 -10.49 1.51
CA VAL A 286 11.36 -9.34 0.61
C VAL A 286 10.13 -8.51 0.95
N LYS A 287 9.47 -8.79 2.07
CA LYS A 287 8.32 -8.02 2.56
C LYS A 287 8.80 -6.66 3.05
N VAL A 288 8.18 -5.61 2.55
CA VAL A 288 8.43 -4.22 2.96
C VAL A 288 7.84 -4.00 4.34
N ILE A 289 8.58 -3.28 5.19
CA ILE A 289 8.09 -2.80 6.48
C ILE A 289 7.33 -1.49 6.22
N PRO A 290 5.99 -1.46 6.37
CA PRO A 290 5.21 -0.26 6.08
C PRO A 290 5.38 0.79 7.18
N SER A 291 4.94 2.00 6.88
CA SER A 291 4.81 3.10 7.83
C SER A 291 3.95 2.75 9.03
N ARG A 292 4.22 3.40 10.16
CA ARG A 292 3.39 3.21 11.37
C ARG A 292 1.93 3.57 11.06
N GLY A 293 1.02 2.66 11.39
CA GLY A 293 -0.43 2.85 11.15
C GLY A 293 -0.91 2.33 9.79
N ARG A 294 0.00 1.86 8.92
CA ARG A 294 -0.32 1.15 7.68
C ARG A 294 -0.13 -0.36 7.90
N ASN A 295 -1.07 -1.18 7.40
CA ASN A 295 -1.09 -2.64 7.64
C ASN A 295 -1.04 -3.48 6.35
N ASP A 296 -1.05 -2.84 5.18
CA ASP A 296 -1.05 -3.56 3.90
C ASP A 296 0.29 -4.25 3.66
N GLU A 297 0.28 -5.34 2.91
CA GLU A 297 1.46 -6.17 2.67
C GLU A 297 2.07 -5.91 1.30
N LEU A 298 3.31 -5.42 1.25
CA LEU A 298 4.04 -5.16 0.02
C LEU A 298 5.28 -6.05 -0.07
N TYR A 299 5.50 -6.65 -1.23
CA TYR A 299 6.60 -7.56 -1.51
C TYR A 299 7.37 -7.11 -2.75
N ILE A 300 8.71 -7.07 -2.65
CA ILE A 300 9.56 -6.64 -3.75
C ILE A 300 9.97 -7.82 -4.63
N ILE A 301 9.70 -7.71 -5.93
CA ILE A 301 10.09 -8.66 -6.95
C ILE A 301 11.24 -8.07 -7.78
N ASP A 302 12.47 -8.38 -7.36
CA ASP A 302 13.69 -7.97 -8.06
C ASP A 302 14.75 -9.09 -8.05
N PRO A 303 14.62 -10.08 -8.95
CA PRO A 303 15.55 -11.20 -9.03
C PRO A 303 16.98 -10.79 -9.43
N ARG A 304 17.20 -9.54 -9.87
CA ARG A 304 18.53 -9.07 -10.30
C ARG A 304 19.35 -8.54 -9.13
N ASN A 305 18.77 -7.68 -8.28
CA ASN A 305 19.53 -7.01 -7.23
C ASN A 305 19.39 -7.68 -5.85
N LEU A 306 18.23 -8.28 -5.53
CA LEU A 306 18.00 -8.87 -4.22
C LEU A 306 19.02 -9.96 -3.82
N PRO A 307 19.51 -10.83 -4.72
CA PRO A 307 20.54 -11.82 -4.37
C PRO A 307 21.82 -11.20 -3.82
N GLY A 308 22.28 -10.10 -4.44
CA GLY A 308 23.46 -9.37 -3.98
C GLY A 308 23.25 -8.67 -2.64
N ILE A 309 22.03 -8.16 -2.41
CA ILE A 309 21.67 -7.43 -1.17
C ILE A 309 21.50 -8.39 0.01
N LEU A 310 20.85 -9.53 -0.22
CA LEU A 310 20.58 -10.53 0.82
C LEU A 310 21.74 -11.51 1.02
N GLY A 311 22.67 -11.61 0.05
CA GLY A 311 23.80 -12.53 0.11
C GLY A 311 23.43 -14.00 -0.11
N ILE A 312 22.25 -14.26 -0.68
CA ILE A 312 21.74 -15.61 -0.96
C ILE A 312 21.23 -15.72 -2.41
N PRO A 313 21.29 -16.91 -3.04
CA PRO A 313 20.81 -17.11 -4.41
C PRO A 313 19.31 -16.83 -4.57
N THR A 314 18.87 -16.45 -5.78
CA THR A 314 17.45 -16.21 -6.13
C THR A 314 16.50 -17.31 -5.68
N ARG A 315 16.91 -18.58 -5.84
CA ARG A 315 16.13 -19.76 -5.44
C ARG A 315 15.92 -19.90 -3.93
N ASP A 316 16.77 -19.29 -3.10
CA ASP A 316 16.67 -19.38 -1.64
C ASP A 316 16.03 -18.10 -1.05
N ILE A 317 15.67 -17.12 -1.88
CA ILE A 317 14.94 -15.93 -1.45
C ILE A 317 13.44 -16.24 -1.43
N ASN A 318 12.88 -16.41 -0.24
CA ASN A 318 11.45 -16.60 -0.06
C ASN A 318 10.67 -15.29 -0.24
N VAL A 319 9.62 -15.31 -1.08
CA VAL A 319 8.74 -14.16 -1.33
C VAL A 319 7.53 -14.20 -0.40
N ILE A 320 6.74 -15.28 -0.44
CA ILE A 320 5.55 -15.47 0.39
C ILE A 320 5.27 -16.97 0.52
N GLY A 321 4.89 -17.43 1.71
CA GLY A 321 4.77 -18.86 2.00
C GLY A 321 6.14 -19.54 1.87
N SER A 322 6.27 -20.50 0.96
CA SER A 322 7.54 -21.14 0.58
C SER A 322 8.01 -20.76 -0.84
N ALA A 323 7.32 -19.86 -1.53
CA ALA A 323 7.55 -19.57 -2.93
C ALA A 323 8.87 -18.77 -3.15
N PRO A 324 9.81 -19.30 -3.95
CA PRO A 324 11.12 -18.68 -4.17
C PRO A 324 11.06 -17.60 -5.25
N LEU A 325 11.89 -16.57 -5.12
CA LEU A 325 11.95 -15.44 -6.05
C LEU A 325 12.32 -15.84 -7.49
N GLU A 326 13.09 -16.90 -7.68
CA GLU A 326 13.59 -17.35 -9.00
C GLU A 326 12.48 -17.54 -10.03
N ASN A 327 11.33 -18.08 -9.64
CA ASN A 327 10.17 -18.36 -10.51
C ASN A 327 8.86 -17.87 -9.90
N PHE A 328 8.95 -16.79 -9.12
CA PHE A 328 7.77 -16.22 -8.50
C PHE A 328 6.86 -15.57 -9.55
N ASP A 329 5.61 -16.02 -9.63
CA ASP A 329 4.56 -15.39 -10.43
C ASP A 329 3.56 -14.65 -9.54
N PRO A 330 3.56 -13.31 -9.52
CA PRO A 330 2.62 -12.52 -8.74
C PRO A 330 1.15 -12.89 -8.95
N ASN A 331 0.75 -13.36 -10.14
CA ASN A 331 -0.67 -13.62 -10.45
C ASN A 331 -1.22 -14.84 -9.70
N LEU A 332 -0.37 -15.82 -9.37
CA LEU A 332 -0.76 -17.03 -8.63
C LEU A 332 -0.86 -16.79 -7.11
N HIS A 333 -0.28 -15.69 -6.65
CA HIS A 333 -0.13 -15.39 -5.23
C HIS A 333 -1.00 -14.21 -4.74
N ARG A 334 -1.80 -13.58 -5.61
CA ARG A 334 -2.78 -12.54 -5.23
C ARG A 334 -3.95 -13.18 -4.48
N GLY A 335 -4.11 -12.88 -3.19
CA GLY A 335 -5.14 -13.48 -2.32
C GLY A 335 -6.06 -12.47 -1.62
N GLY A 336 -5.61 -11.23 -1.40
CA GLY A 336 -6.44 -10.17 -0.82
C GLY A 336 -5.69 -8.84 -0.66
N ASN A 337 -4.88 -8.73 0.39
CA ASN A 337 -4.19 -7.49 0.79
C ASN A 337 -2.71 -7.43 0.35
N GLU A 338 -2.24 -8.44 -0.37
CA GLU A 338 -0.85 -8.54 -0.80
C GLU A 338 -0.62 -7.84 -2.15
N ARG A 339 0.37 -6.95 -2.18
CA ARG A 339 0.88 -6.31 -3.38
C ARG A 339 2.29 -6.80 -3.67
N PHE A 340 2.50 -7.22 -4.91
CA PHE A 340 3.82 -7.56 -5.44
C PHE A 340 4.24 -6.46 -6.40
N ALA A 341 5.39 -5.85 -6.17
CA ALA A 341 5.88 -4.71 -6.96
C ALA A 341 7.32 -4.95 -7.42
N THR A 342 7.58 -4.63 -8.69
CA THR A 342 8.92 -4.46 -9.24
C THR A 342 9.39 -3.02 -9.02
N PRO A 343 10.69 -2.73 -9.15
CA PRO A 343 11.21 -1.37 -8.91
C PRO A 343 10.58 -0.27 -9.76
N ARG A 344 10.06 -0.60 -10.96
CA ARG A 344 9.41 0.36 -11.86
C ARG A 344 8.00 0.72 -11.41
N ASP A 345 7.30 -0.20 -10.74
CA ASP A 345 5.88 -0.04 -10.42
C ASP A 345 5.61 1.08 -9.40
N PHE A 346 6.66 1.59 -8.73
CA PHE A 346 6.57 2.69 -7.77
C PHE A 346 6.40 4.06 -8.43
N PHE A 347 6.91 4.22 -9.64
CA PHE A 347 7.10 5.52 -10.27
C PHE A 347 6.11 5.72 -11.42
N LEU A 348 5.62 6.94 -11.59
CA LEU A 348 4.97 7.35 -12.83
C LEU A 348 5.98 7.35 -13.98
N ASP A 349 5.48 7.31 -15.21
CA ASP A 349 6.34 7.38 -16.40
C ASP A 349 7.00 8.76 -16.57
N GLU A 350 6.34 9.81 -16.07
CA GLU A 350 6.69 11.20 -16.30
C GLU A 350 6.89 11.98 -14.98
N LEU A 351 7.80 12.95 -15.01
CA LEU A 351 8.00 13.91 -13.94
C LEU A 351 7.47 15.28 -14.36
N TYR A 352 6.50 15.80 -13.61
CA TYR A 352 5.93 17.13 -13.81
C TYR A 352 6.60 18.17 -12.90
N TYR A 353 6.88 19.34 -13.46
CA TYR A 353 7.66 20.38 -12.77
C TYR A 353 7.28 21.79 -13.20
N SER A 354 7.63 22.79 -12.37
CA SER A 354 7.59 24.22 -12.69
C SER A 354 8.98 24.82 -12.56
N GLU A 355 9.28 25.85 -13.37
CA GLU A 355 10.54 26.62 -13.32
C GLU A 355 10.50 27.78 -12.30
N THR A 356 9.52 27.75 -11.39
CA THR A 356 9.44 28.67 -10.25
C THR A 356 9.66 27.87 -8.98
N PRO A 357 10.67 28.17 -8.15
CA PRO A 357 10.95 27.44 -6.92
C PRO A 357 10.03 27.88 -5.78
N GLY A 358 9.69 26.95 -4.88
CA GLY A 358 8.99 27.30 -3.64
C GLY A 358 7.46 27.40 -3.77
N LEU A 359 6.87 26.77 -4.79
CA LEU A 359 5.41 26.82 -4.98
C LEU A 359 4.65 25.83 -4.09
N LEU A 360 5.35 24.96 -3.34
CA LEU A 360 4.77 23.95 -2.45
C LEU A 360 5.26 24.09 -1.00
N PRO A 361 5.10 25.26 -0.34
CA PRO A 361 5.69 25.49 0.99
C PRO A 361 5.15 24.53 2.06
N GLY A 362 3.92 24.03 1.88
CA GLY A 362 3.30 23.05 2.77
C GLY A 362 3.78 21.62 2.57
N SER A 363 4.62 21.37 1.55
CA SER A 363 5.31 20.10 1.34
C SER A 363 6.78 20.20 1.73
N TRP A 364 7.38 19.08 2.15
CA TRP A 364 8.82 18.98 2.37
C TRP A 364 9.61 18.93 1.05
N LEU A 365 8.95 18.69 -0.09
CA LEU A 365 9.59 18.62 -1.42
C LEU A 365 10.42 19.87 -1.74
N ASP A 366 9.90 21.07 -1.45
CA ASP A 366 10.61 22.33 -1.70
C ASP A 366 11.97 22.37 -0.98
N GLN A 367 12.04 21.86 0.24
CA GLN A 367 13.28 21.81 1.00
C GLN A 367 14.23 20.73 0.46
N THR A 368 13.70 19.58 0.08
CA THR A 368 14.49 18.48 -0.50
C THR A 368 15.09 18.86 -1.85
N VAL A 369 14.33 19.51 -2.73
CA VAL A 369 14.78 20.00 -4.04
C VAL A 369 15.88 21.07 -3.88
N ARG A 370 15.71 22.02 -2.95
CA ARG A 370 16.75 23.01 -2.62
C ARG A 370 18.02 22.36 -2.07
N THR A 371 17.88 21.39 -1.18
CA THR A 371 19.03 20.65 -0.61
C THR A 371 19.78 19.86 -1.68
N ALA A 372 19.06 19.35 -2.68
CA ALA A 372 19.61 18.69 -3.85
C ALA A 372 20.28 19.67 -4.85
N LYS A 373 20.30 20.98 -4.56
CA LYS A 373 20.82 22.06 -5.43
C LYS A 373 20.15 22.09 -6.81
N ILE A 374 18.88 21.70 -6.86
CA ILE A 374 18.03 21.83 -8.05
C ILE A 374 17.33 23.19 -7.94
N ASP A 375 18.14 24.23 -7.79
CA ASP A 375 17.67 25.58 -7.54
C ASP A 375 16.94 26.06 -8.80
N ASN A 376 15.74 26.61 -8.61
CA ASN A 376 14.79 27.08 -9.63
C ASN A 376 13.67 26.12 -10.05
N LEU A 377 13.54 24.91 -9.48
CA LEU A 377 12.41 24.04 -9.78
C LEU A 377 11.47 23.85 -8.58
N THR A 378 10.20 23.64 -8.89
CA THR A 378 9.23 22.95 -8.03
C THR A 378 8.82 21.68 -8.76
N ILE A 379 8.80 20.53 -8.10
CA ILE A 379 8.42 19.25 -8.72
C ILE A 379 7.25 18.60 -7.97
N LEU A 380 6.45 17.82 -8.69
CA LEU A 380 5.52 16.88 -8.07
C LEU A 380 6.22 15.53 -7.90
N LEU A 381 5.96 14.82 -6.81
CA LEU A 381 6.60 13.52 -6.55
C LEU A 381 5.99 12.46 -7.48
N PRO A 382 6.74 11.84 -8.41
CA PRO A 382 6.18 11.01 -9.45
C PRO A 382 6.00 9.57 -8.96
N PHE A 383 5.24 9.39 -7.89
CA PHE A 383 4.85 8.08 -7.40
C PHE A 383 3.41 7.76 -7.79
N HIS A 384 3.11 6.47 -7.96
CA HIS A 384 1.73 6.01 -8.11
C HIS A 384 0.96 6.16 -6.79
N SER A 385 -0.35 6.41 -6.86
CA SER A 385 -1.23 6.62 -5.70
C SER A 385 -1.08 5.55 -4.62
N TRP A 386 -0.95 4.27 -5.01
CA TRP A 386 -0.87 3.14 -4.07
C TRP A 386 0.35 3.21 -3.14
N VAL A 387 1.38 4.01 -3.45
CA VAL A 387 2.54 4.19 -2.57
C VAL A 387 2.11 4.77 -1.21
N GLN A 388 1.08 5.63 -1.17
CA GLN A 388 0.59 6.17 0.09
C GLN A 388 -0.02 5.11 1.00
N ASP A 389 -0.50 3.98 0.47
CA ASP A 389 -1.10 2.90 1.26
C ASP A 389 -0.07 2.28 2.23
N TYR A 390 1.21 2.37 1.88
CA TYR A 390 2.33 1.81 2.63
C TYR A 390 3.20 2.87 3.31
N PHE A 391 3.27 4.08 2.75
CA PHE A 391 4.19 5.12 3.20
C PHE A 391 3.48 6.42 3.59
N SER A 392 3.74 6.89 4.81
CA SER A 392 3.33 8.21 5.28
C SER A 392 4.18 9.32 4.66
N SER A 393 3.68 10.56 4.65
CA SER A 393 4.44 11.73 4.21
C SER A 393 5.76 11.89 4.99
N GLU A 394 5.74 11.65 6.30
CA GLU A 394 6.92 11.71 7.17
C GLU A 394 7.94 10.60 6.85
N ASP A 395 7.47 9.39 6.54
CA ASP A 395 8.37 8.31 6.13
C ASP A 395 8.94 8.55 4.73
N LEU A 396 8.17 9.12 3.80
CA LEU A 396 8.69 9.54 2.50
C LEU A 396 9.73 10.66 2.64
N GLU A 397 9.52 11.65 3.51
CA GLU A 397 10.49 12.73 3.75
C GLU A 397 11.88 12.20 4.15
N ARG A 398 11.91 11.15 4.98
CA ARG A 398 13.16 10.56 5.47
C ARG A 398 13.85 9.65 4.46
N ASN A 399 13.09 9.06 3.55
CA ASN A 399 13.53 7.95 2.72
C ASN A 399 13.61 8.27 1.22
N VAL A 400 13.04 9.39 0.79
CA VAL A 400 13.14 9.86 -0.60
C VAL A 400 14.39 10.71 -0.78
N SER A 401 15.17 10.38 -1.79
CA SER A 401 16.33 11.19 -2.23
C SER A 401 16.14 11.63 -3.67
N ILE A 402 16.29 12.94 -3.89
CA ILE A 402 16.23 13.60 -5.21
C ILE A 402 17.64 14.10 -5.56
N ARG A 403 18.11 13.86 -6.79
CA ARG A 403 19.43 14.29 -7.25
C ARG A 403 19.39 14.75 -8.71
N LEU A 404 20.12 15.82 -9.03
CA LEU A 404 20.39 16.18 -10.41
C LEU A 404 21.49 15.28 -10.99
N ILE A 405 21.28 14.74 -12.19
CA ILE A 405 22.32 14.03 -12.93
C ILE A 405 22.84 14.95 -14.03
N ASP A 406 24.06 15.43 -13.85
CA ASP A 406 24.70 16.44 -14.71
C ASP A 406 25.49 15.79 -15.85
N SER A 407 24.81 15.02 -16.71
CA SER A 407 25.46 14.22 -17.76
C SER A 407 25.07 14.59 -19.20
N GLY A 408 24.34 15.70 -19.42
CA GLY A 408 23.99 16.19 -20.76
C GLY A 408 22.65 16.93 -20.85
N HIS A 409 22.29 17.38 -22.05
CA HIS A 409 20.94 17.84 -22.39
C HIS A 409 20.13 16.67 -22.98
N PRO A 410 18.86 16.44 -22.55
CA PRO A 410 18.12 17.15 -21.51
C PRO A 410 18.63 16.85 -20.09
N ARG A 411 18.39 17.80 -19.17
CA ARG A 411 18.71 17.62 -17.73
C ARG A 411 17.90 16.46 -17.17
N LYS A 412 18.52 15.66 -16.29
CA LYS A 412 17.87 14.50 -15.67
C LYS A 412 17.77 14.65 -14.17
N ILE A 413 16.62 14.25 -13.61
CA ILE A 413 16.40 14.16 -12.17
C ILE A 413 16.29 12.70 -11.79
N SER A 414 17.12 12.28 -10.84
CA SER A 414 17.01 10.97 -10.21
C SER A 414 16.16 11.06 -8.96
N ILE A 415 15.16 10.19 -8.84
CA ILE A 415 14.35 10.04 -7.64
C ILE A 415 14.49 8.61 -7.16
N SER A 416 14.71 8.46 -5.86
CA SER A 416 14.88 7.17 -5.21
C SER A 416 14.09 7.11 -3.90
N LEU A 417 13.59 5.93 -3.57
CA LEU A 417 12.93 5.62 -2.31
C LEU A 417 13.64 4.45 -1.66
N THR A 418 14.20 4.66 -0.46
CA THR A 418 14.82 3.61 0.35
C THR A 418 13.81 3.05 1.34
N MET A 419 13.53 1.75 1.29
CA MET A 419 12.61 1.06 2.17
C MET A 419 13.33 -0.03 2.97
N GLN A 420 12.74 -0.44 4.10
CA GLN A 420 13.25 -1.58 4.87
C GLN A 420 12.50 -2.84 4.43
N LEU A 421 13.23 -3.88 4.03
CA LEU A 421 12.68 -5.22 3.83
C LEU A 421 12.86 -6.04 5.11
N SER A 422 12.04 -7.06 5.31
CA SER A 422 12.15 -8.04 6.39
C SER A 422 13.53 -8.70 6.44
N GLY A 423 14.10 -9.05 5.27
CA GLY A 423 15.38 -9.72 5.13
C GLY A 423 15.38 -11.15 5.68
N VAL A 424 16.56 -11.77 5.77
CA VAL A 424 16.69 -13.17 6.23
C VAL A 424 16.66 -13.25 7.76
N GLU A 425 17.63 -12.64 8.43
CA GLU A 425 17.73 -12.61 9.92
C GLU A 425 17.46 -11.22 10.50
N ARG A 426 17.53 -10.20 9.66
CA ARG A 426 17.38 -8.80 10.04
C ARG A 426 16.87 -7.99 8.87
N ARG A 427 16.28 -6.85 9.21
CA ARG A 427 15.84 -5.87 8.22
C ARG A 427 17.01 -5.37 7.38
N VAL A 428 16.77 -5.23 6.08
CA VAL A 428 17.76 -4.72 5.13
C VAL A 428 17.20 -3.51 4.37
N PRO A 429 18.00 -2.46 4.14
CA PRO A 429 17.60 -1.37 3.27
C PRO A 429 17.60 -1.84 1.81
N TYR A 430 16.57 -1.46 1.07
CA TYR A 430 16.42 -1.67 -0.36
C TYR A 430 15.98 -0.38 -1.02
N THR A 431 16.59 -0.01 -2.14
CA THR A 431 16.33 1.28 -2.80
C THR A 431 15.80 1.06 -4.21
N VAL A 432 14.59 1.55 -4.47
CA VAL A 432 14.08 1.73 -5.84
C VAL A 432 14.49 3.10 -6.37
N ARG A 433 14.80 3.19 -7.66
CA ARG A 433 15.27 4.42 -8.29
C ARG A 433 14.81 4.51 -9.74
N GLN A 434 14.40 5.71 -10.15
CA GLN A 434 14.13 6.06 -11.53
C GLN A 434 14.77 7.41 -11.88
N ASP A 435 15.30 7.49 -13.10
CA ASP A 435 15.87 8.72 -13.66
C ASP A 435 14.88 9.28 -14.70
N PHE A 436 14.51 10.55 -14.54
CA PHE A 436 13.51 11.25 -15.34
C PHE A 436 14.16 12.33 -16.19
N ASP A 437 13.81 12.38 -17.47
CA ASP A 437 14.19 13.47 -18.36
C ASP A 437 13.25 14.67 -18.14
N LEU A 438 13.81 15.87 -18.00
CA LEU A 438 13.01 17.11 -17.96
C LEU A 438 12.62 17.51 -19.37
N ILE A 439 11.43 17.08 -19.80
CA ILE A 439 10.88 17.40 -21.12
C ILE A 439 9.93 18.62 -21.04
N PRO A 440 9.94 19.53 -22.03
CA PRO A 440 9.11 20.74 -22.04
C PRO A 440 7.60 20.48 -21.91
N GLU A 441 7.12 19.34 -22.40
CA GLU A 441 5.71 18.96 -22.37
C GLU A 441 5.16 18.75 -20.95
N ASN A 442 6.02 18.35 -20.02
CA ASN A 442 5.65 18.11 -18.61
C ASN A 442 5.79 19.36 -17.73
N ARG A 443 6.11 20.51 -18.34
CA ARG A 443 6.24 21.79 -17.64
C ARG A 443 4.86 22.35 -17.28
N LEU A 444 4.63 22.48 -15.98
CA LEU A 444 3.50 23.18 -15.38
C LEU A 444 3.69 24.70 -15.53
N SER A 445 3.09 25.24 -16.59
CA SER A 445 3.25 26.64 -17.02
C SER A 445 2.11 27.55 -16.55
N ASP A 446 0.96 26.98 -16.20
CA ASP A 446 -0.18 27.71 -15.63
C ASP A 446 0.03 27.96 -14.14
N ASP A 447 -0.78 28.84 -13.54
CA ASP A 447 -0.72 29.09 -12.11
C ASP A 447 -1.07 27.85 -11.28
N TYR A 448 -0.45 27.74 -10.10
CA TYR A 448 -0.84 26.71 -9.15
C TYR A 448 -2.18 27.08 -8.51
N PRO A 449 -3.11 26.13 -8.32
CA PRO A 449 -4.31 26.39 -7.54
C PRO A 449 -3.92 26.78 -6.12
N THR A 450 -4.68 27.67 -5.49
CA THR A 450 -4.53 27.99 -4.06
C THR A 450 -5.07 26.82 -3.25
N ILE A 451 -4.20 26.13 -2.54
CA ILE A 451 -4.55 24.98 -1.70
C ILE A 451 -4.11 25.24 -0.27
N ALA A 452 -5.01 25.05 0.69
CA ALA A 452 -4.65 25.12 2.09
C ALA A 452 -5.46 24.15 2.96
N LEU A 453 -4.79 23.60 3.97
CA LEU A 453 -5.33 22.66 4.94
C LEU A 453 -5.46 23.34 6.31
N TRP A 454 -6.59 23.12 6.97
CA TRP A 454 -6.81 23.53 8.35
C TRP A 454 -7.69 22.54 9.14
N PRO A 455 -7.39 22.29 10.43
CA PRO A 455 -6.18 22.71 11.11
C PRO A 455 -5.02 21.78 10.78
N ASN A 456 -3.81 22.32 10.70
CA ASN A 456 -2.58 21.55 10.58
C ASN A 456 -2.02 21.28 11.97
N LEU A 457 -2.33 20.10 12.51
CA LEU A 457 -1.99 19.70 13.87
C LEU A 457 -0.98 18.55 13.91
N PRO A 458 -0.23 18.37 15.02
CA PRO A 458 0.68 17.24 15.18
C PRO A 458 -0.05 15.90 15.22
N SER A 459 0.50 14.88 14.57
CA SER A 459 -0.09 13.52 14.49
C SER A 459 0.13 12.67 15.75
N ASN A 460 1.07 13.06 16.62
CA ASN A 460 1.48 12.32 17.82
C ASN A 460 1.05 12.99 19.14
N GLY A 461 0.16 13.98 19.07
CA GLY A 461 -0.39 14.67 20.25
C GLY A 461 -1.36 13.82 21.06
N ALA A 462 -1.62 14.24 22.30
CA ALA A 462 -2.66 13.64 23.14
C ALA A 462 -4.08 14.00 22.65
N VAL A 463 -4.21 15.11 21.92
CA VAL A 463 -5.47 15.59 21.33
C VAL A 463 -5.80 14.80 20.07
N GLN A 464 -7.03 14.28 20.01
CA GLN A 464 -7.53 13.48 18.88
C GLN A 464 -8.50 14.33 18.06
N TRP A 465 -7.95 15.16 17.18
CA TRP A 465 -8.75 16.05 16.33
C TRP A 465 -9.36 15.30 15.15
N THR A 466 -10.66 15.49 14.89
CA THR A 466 -11.41 14.76 13.86
C THR A 466 -12.21 15.64 12.91
N GLU A 467 -11.84 16.91 12.69
CA GLU A 467 -12.54 17.79 11.72
C GLU A 467 -11.55 18.61 10.90
N PHE A 468 -11.25 18.18 9.67
CA PHE A 468 -10.30 18.81 8.78
C PHE A 468 -10.99 19.41 7.56
N PHE A 469 -10.45 20.54 7.10
CA PHE A 469 -10.93 21.30 5.96
C PHE A 469 -9.77 21.55 4.99
N LEU A 470 -10.00 21.27 3.71
CA LEU A 470 -9.09 21.60 2.63
C LEU A 470 -9.79 22.54 1.66
N LEU A 471 -9.21 23.71 1.45
CA LEU A 471 -9.63 24.67 0.44
C LEU A 471 -8.80 24.46 -0.83
N GLU A 472 -9.45 24.49 -1.99
CA GLU A 472 -8.83 24.56 -3.31
C GLU A 472 -9.53 25.65 -4.15
N SER A 473 -8.77 26.53 -4.82
CA SER A 473 -9.31 27.40 -5.86
C SER A 473 -9.45 26.64 -7.17
N VAL A 474 -10.61 26.74 -7.81
CA VAL A 474 -10.88 26.14 -9.13
C VAL A 474 -11.36 27.19 -10.13
N SER A 475 -11.08 26.94 -11.41
CA SER A 475 -11.50 27.82 -12.48
C SER A 475 -12.58 27.14 -13.32
N ASP A 476 -13.76 27.74 -13.32
CA ASP A 476 -14.86 27.38 -14.23
C ASP A 476 -14.90 28.30 -15.47
N GLN A 477 -13.91 29.21 -15.60
CA GLN A 477 -13.86 30.19 -16.67
C GLN A 477 -13.13 29.65 -17.91
N VAL A 478 -13.72 29.90 -19.07
CA VAL A 478 -13.09 29.61 -20.36
C VAL A 478 -11.81 30.45 -20.52
N GLY A 479 -10.66 29.79 -20.62
CA GLY A 479 -9.35 30.43 -20.86
C GLY A 479 -8.53 30.72 -19.60
N VAL A 480 -9.03 30.39 -18.40
CA VAL A 480 -8.24 30.41 -17.15
C VAL A 480 -8.12 28.97 -16.67
N SER A 481 -6.92 28.41 -16.67
CA SER A 481 -6.62 27.07 -16.16
C SER A 481 -5.61 27.15 -15.03
N TYR A 482 -5.77 26.27 -14.04
CA TYR A 482 -4.71 25.97 -13.09
C TYR A 482 -3.87 24.80 -13.60
N SER A 483 -2.61 24.75 -13.18
CA SER A 483 -1.67 23.71 -13.58
C SER A 483 -2.13 22.29 -13.25
N PHE A 484 -2.98 22.14 -12.22
CA PHE A 484 -3.58 20.89 -11.79
C PHE A 484 -4.80 21.16 -10.89
N GLN A 485 -5.54 20.10 -10.60
CA GLN A 485 -6.54 20.01 -9.53
C GLN A 485 -6.13 18.90 -8.56
N ILE A 486 -6.70 18.88 -7.36
CA ILE A 486 -6.51 17.75 -6.45
C ILE A 486 -7.62 16.71 -6.60
N GLN A 487 -7.25 15.44 -6.47
CA GLN A 487 -8.24 14.39 -6.23
C GLN A 487 -8.84 14.55 -4.82
N GLN A 488 -9.97 13.90 -4.58
CA GLN A 488 -10.55 13.73 -3.26
C GLN A 488 -9.46 13.36 -2.24
N PRO A 489 -9.22 14.19 -1.20
CA PRO A 489 -8.01 14.11 -0.38
C PRO A 489 -8.04 13.00 0.68
N THR A 490 -9.23 12.49 1.02
CA THR A 490 -9.45 11.39 1.97
C THR A 490 -10.70 10.60 1.57
N ASP A 491 -10.80 9.33 1.96
CA ASP A 491 -11.94 8.46 1.61
C ASP A 491 -13.30 8.98 2.11
N ASP A 492 -13.31 9.68 3.24
CA ASP A 492 -14.51 10.27 3.85
C ASP A 492 -14.73 11.76 3.49
N GLY A 493 -13.93 12.29 2.57
CA GLY A 493 -13.97 13.70 2.15
C GLY A 493 -15.30 14.08 1.50
N ILE A 494 -15.99 15.05 2.07
CA ILE A 494 -17.23 15.64 1.53
C ILE A 494 -16.91 16.94 0.81
N LEU A 495 -17.16 16.98 -0.50
CA LEU A 495 -16.96 18.17 -1.33
C LEU A 495 -18.13 19.16 -1.18
N THR A 496 -17.79 20.43 -1.06
CA THR A 496 -18.72 21.56 -1.10
C THR A 496 -18.19 22.63 -2.05
N ASN A 497 -18.95 22.93 -3.11
CA ASN A 497 -18.58 23.94 -4.09
C ASN A 497 -19.11 25.32 -3.70
N ARG A 498 -18.33 26.37 -3.97
CA ARG A 498 -18.68 27.76 -3.69
C ARG A 498 -18.32 28.65 -4.88
N LEU A 499 -19.32 29.35 -5.40
CA LEU A 499 -19.18 30.32 -6.48
C LEU A 499 -19.39 31.73 -5.95
N ILE A 500 -18.45 32.63 -6.22
CA ILE A 500 -18.46 34.00 -5.70
C ILE A 500 -18.07 34.95 -6.83
N GLY A 501 -19.09 35.53 -7.46
CA GLY A 501 -18.90 36.31 -8.68
C GLY A 501 -18.35 35.44 -9.81
N GLN A 502 -17.05 35.57 -10.06
CA GLN A 502 -16.32 34.92 -11.13
C GLN A 502 -15.35 33.83 -10.61
N GLU A 503 -15.22 33.69 -9.29
CA GLU A 503 -14.29 32.77 -8.62
C GLU A 503 -15.03 31.54 -8.10
N SER A 504 -14.38 30.38 -8.18
CA SER A 504 -14.94 29.10 -7.75
C SER A 504 -13.96 28.40 -6.80
N TYR A 505 -14.51 27.76 -5.76
CA TYR A 505 -13.73 27.13 -4.70
C TYR A 505 -14.33 25.78 -4.32
N HIS A 506 -13.46 24.81 -4.10
CA HIS A 506 -13.78 23.52 -3.51
C HIS A 506 -13.39 23.52 -2.04
N TYR A 507 -14.33 23.08 -1.20
CA TYR A 507 -14.08 22.81 0.23
C TYR A 507 -14.29 21.32 0.46
N TRP A 508 -13.24 20.64 0.88
CA TRP A 508 -13.33 19.27 1.36
C TRP A 508 -13.40 19.28 2.88
N LYS A 509 -14.42 18.64 3.45
CA LYS A 509 -14.53 18.37 4.89
C LYS A 509 -14.31 16.88 5.14
N SER A 510 -13.45 16.53 6.09
CA SER A 510 -13.14 15.14 6.44
C SER A 510 -12.93 14.99 7.95
N ASN A 511 -13.09 13.77 8.47
CA ASN A 511 -12.71 13.42 9.83
C ASN A 511 -11.25 12.96 9.96
N GLN A 512 -10.53 12.83 8.84
CA GLN A 512 -9.13 12.44 8.76
C GLN A 512 -8.30 13.57 8.16
N ARG A 513 -7.07 13.70 8.64
CA ARG A 513 -6.12 14.64 8.05
C ARG A 513 -5.55 14.00 6.77
N PRO A 514 -5.62 14.67 5.61
CA PRO A 514 -4.90 14.18 4.44
C PRO A 514 -3.40 14.20 4.70
N ASP A 515 -2.72 13.12 4.37
CA ASP A 515 -1.27 12.98 4.56
C ASP A 515 -0.51 13.35 3.28
N ILE A 516 -1.04 12.93 2.13
CA ILE A 516 -0.51 13.19 0.81
C ILE A 516 -1.70 13.61 -0.08
N LEU A 517 -1.51 14.62 -0.94
CA LEU A 517 -2.50 15.00 -1.95
C LEU A 517 -2.09 14.47 -3.32
N GLU A 518 -3.06 14.07 -4.12
CA GLU A 518 -2.85 13.64 -5.50
C GLU A 518 -3.18 14.78 -6.46
N ALA A 519 -2.19 15.23 -7.23
CA ALA A 519 -2.36 16.25 -8.25
C ALA A 519 -2.75 15.59 -9.58
N GLN A 520 -3.85 16.05 -10.15
CA GLN A 520 -4.39 15.56 -11.41
C GLN A 520 -4.49 16.67 -12.46
N LYS A 521 -4.27 16.29 -13.72
CA LYS A 521 -4.51 17.12 -14.90
C LYS A 521 -5.24 16.29 -15.94
N ASP A 522 -6.35 16.82 -16.47
CA ASP A 522 -7.20 16.14 -17.45
C ASP A 522 -7.64 14.72 -17.00
N GLY A 523 -7.90 14.55 -15.70
CA GLY A 523 -8.30 13.29 -15.08
C GLY A 523 -7.17 12.26 -14.92
N ARG A 524 -5.91 12.64 -15.17
CA ARG A 524 -4.72 11.80 -14.99
C ARG A 524 -3.89 12.28 -13.80
N LEU A 525 -3.42 11.34 -12.98
CA LEU A 525 -2.43 11.61 -11.95
C LEU A 525 -1.12 12.07 -12.59
N ILE A 526 -0.63 13.24 -12.17
CA ILE A 526 0.64 13.82 -12.64
C ILE A 526 1.69 13.94 -11.52
N GLY A 527 1.31 13.60 -10.29
CA GLY A 527 2.22 13.43 -9.17
C GLY A 527 1.55 13.64 -7.82
N MET A 528 2.32 13.43 -6.76
CA MET A 528 1.87 13.51 -5.37
C MET A 528 2.49 14.71 -4.66
N ILE A 529 1.75 15.29 -3.72
CA ILE A 529 2.15 16.42 -2.87
C ILE A 529 2.09 15.95 -1.40
N PRO A 530 3.19 15.40 -0.85
CA PRO A 530 3.24 14.95 0.53
C PRO A 530 3.27 16.15 1.48
N LEU A 531 2.40 16.17 2.50
CA LEU A 531 2.18 17.33 3.36
C LEU A 531 3.06 17.31 4.60
N LYS A 532 3.55 18.48 5.03
CA LYS A 532 4.27 18.65 6.29
C LYS A 532 3.33 18.51 7.49
N THR A 533 3.75 17.74 8.46
CA THR A 533 3.09 17.64 9.77
C THR A 533 3.91 18.40 10.81
N PRO A 534 3.29 19.29 11.60
CA PRO A 534 4.03 20.02 12.62
C PRO A 534 4.40 19.08 13.76
N GLN A 535 5.54 19.35 14.41
CA GLN A 535 5.96 18.65 15.61
C GLN A 535 5.36 19.32 16.84
N LEU A 536 5.13 18.54 17.90
CA LEU A 536 4.65 19.08 19.18
C LEU A 536 5.64 20.09 19.75
N ALA A 537 5.13 21.20 20.27
CA ALA A 537 5.94 22.15 21.01
C ALA A 537 6.53 21.50 22.28
N PRO A 538 7.80 21.79 22.65
CA PRO A 538 8.38 21.29 23.90
C PRO A 538 7.74 21.96 25.12
N GLY A 539 7.30 21.16 26.10
CA GLY A 539 6.75 21.63 27.37
C GLY A 539 5.24 21.42 27.46
N ALA A 540 4.80 20.51 28.33
CA ALA A 540 3.39 20.25 28.57
C ALA A 540 2.80 21.31 29.50
N ILE A 541 1.93 22.16 28.96
CA ILE A 541 0.96 22.90 29.76
C ILE A 541 -0.36 22.18 29.60
N ASP A 542 -0.76 21.41 30.60
CA ASP A 542 -1.94 20.55 30.50
C ASP A 542 -3.24 21.35 30.47
N THR A 543 -3.23 22.60 30.95
CA THR A 543 -4.44 23.41 31.14
C THR A 543 -4.25 24.87 30.73
N TRP A 544 -5.20 25.37 29.94
CA TRP A 544 -5.40 26.78 29.66
C TRP A 544 -6.63 27.31 30.36
N ALA A 545 -6.55 28.54 30.89
CA ALA A 545 -7.72 29.31 31.29
C ALA A 545 -7.93 30.45 30.28
N VAL A 546 -9.07 30.46 29.61
CA VAL A 546 -9.42 31.39 28.54
C VAL A 546 -10.56 32.28 29.01
N GLY A 547 -10.30 33.58 29.07
CA GLY A 547 -11.28 34.63 29.30
C GLY A 547 -11.80 35.18 27.98
N VAL A 548 -13.12 35.19 27.79
CA VAL A 548 -13.74 35.78 26.58
C VAL A 548 -14.73 36.85 27.00
N ASP A 549 -14.50 38.05 26.49
CA ASP A 549 -15.43 39.17 26.54
C ASP A 549 -16.05 39.38 25.16
N PHE A 550 -17.27 38.88 25.00
CA PHE A 550 -18.03 38.95 23.76
C PHE A 550 -18.72 40.31 23.65
N GLY A 551 -17.97 41.33 23.23
CA GLY A 551 -18.48 42.69 23.09
C GLY A 551 -19.38 42.91 21.87
N THR A 552 -20.02 44.08 21.79
CA THR A 552 -20.95 44.42 20.69
C THR A 552 -20.22 44.65 19.36
N SER A 553 -19.05 45.28 19.40
CA SER A 553 -18.24 45.62 18.22
C SER A 553 -16.99 44.76 18.11
N PHE A 554 -16.38 44.44 19.24
CA PHE A 554 -15.16 43.66 19.33
C PHE A 554 -15.25 42.64 20.46
N THR A 555 -14.62 41.49 20.26
CA THR A 555 -14.48 40.42 21.23
C THR A 555 -13.04 40.40 21.74
N ASN A 556 -12.86 40.56 23.05
CA ASN A 556 -11.55 40.47 23.70
C ASN A 556 -11.33 39.05 24.21
N ILE A 557 -10.12 38.53 24.01
CA ILE A 557 -9.75 37.18 24.44
C ILE A 557 -8.42 37.28 25.17
N TYR A 558 -8.41 36.78 26.39
CA TYR A 558 -7.19 36.65 27.20
C TYR A 558 -7.01 35.20 27.58
N MET A 559 -5.76 34.77 27.65
CA MET A 559 -5.40 33.41 27.94
C MET A 559 -4.35 33.39 29.05
N ARG A 560 -4.51 32.44 29.96
CA ARG A 560 -3.52 32.12 30.99
C ARG A 560 -3.07 30.68 30.80
N LYS A 561 -1.78 30.48 30.58
CA LYS A 561 -1.16 29.16 30.42
C LYS A 561 -0.63 28.67 31.77
N GLY A 562 -1.27 27.66 32.37
CA GLY A 562 -0.94 27.20 33.73
C GLY A 562 -1.01 28.33 34.77
N ASN A 563 0.08 28.52 35.53
CA ASN A 563 0.19 29.53 36.60
C ASN A 563 0.82 30.87 36.12
N GLN A 564 0.92 31.10 34.81
CA GLN A 564 1.47 32.35 34.28
C GLN A 564 0.50 33.53 34.44
N ASN A 565 0.93 34.75 34.11
CA ASN A 565 0.02 35.88 34.03
C ASN A 565 -0.89 35.77 32.79
N PRO A 566 -2.13 36.26 32.83
CA PRO A 566 -2.97 36.34 31.64
C PRO A 566 -2.35 37.26 30.58
N GLU A 567 -2.35 36.82 29.33
CA GLU A 567 -1.88 37.58 28.16
C GLU A 567 -2.99 37.68 27.10
N PRO A 568 -2.99 38.73 26.26
CA PRO A 568 -3.90 38.81 25.12
C PRO A 568 -3.70 37.59 24.20
N PHE A 569 -4.79 36.99 23.74
CA PHE A 569 -4.71 35.86 22.83
C PHE A 569 -4.14 36.29 21.48
N GLN A 570 -2.97 35.76 21.14
CA GLN A 570 -2.36 35.92 19.82
C GLN A 570 -2.69 34.68 18.98
N LEU A 571 -3.54 34.86 17.97
CA LEU A 571 -3.95 33.76 17.09
C LEU A 571 -2.76 33.27 16.27
N ASN A 572 -2.40 32.01 16.47
CA ASN A 572 -1.68 31.22 15.49
C ASN A 572 -2.70 30.33 14.76
N PRO A 573 -3.01 30.59 13.49
CA PRO A 573 -4.17 30.01 12.84
C PRO A 573 -4.07 28.50 12.61
N ALA A 574 -2.92 27.85 12.83
CA ALA A 574 -2.69 26.44 12.48
C ALA A 574 -2.98 26.14 10.99
N LEU A 575 -2.77 27.14 10.12
CA LEU A 575 -3.02 27.02 8.67
C LEU A 575 -1.78 26.44 7.97
N LEU A 576 -1.96 25.38 7.18
CA LEU A 576 -0.95 24.92 6.23
C LEU A 576 -1.30 25.43 4.83
N LYS A 577 -0.54 26.42 4.35
CA LYS A 577 -0.55 26.80 2.94
C LYS A 577 0.17 25.70 2.15
N VAL A 578 -0.57 24.89 1.41
CA VAL A 578 0.00 23.78 0.64
C VAL A 578 0.73 24.32 -0.59
N THR A 579 0.08 25.24 -1.32
CA THR A 579 0.64 25.90 -2.50
C THR A 579 0.77 27.41 -2.31
N LEU A 580 1.57 28.05 -3.18
CA LEU A 580 1.58 29.49 -3.40
C LEU A 580 1.32 29.80 -4.88
N GLY A 581 0.68 30.92 -5.17
CA GLY A 581 0.64 31.47 -6.53
C GLY A 581 2.02 31.88 -7.02
N SER A 582 2.21 31.81 -8.34
CA SER A 582 3.52 31.92 -8.97
C SER A 582 4.06 33.36 -9.11
N GLU A 583 3.21 34.40 -9.03
CA GLU A 583 3.66 35.81 -9.13
C GLU A 583 3.39 36.68 -7.89
N VAL A 584 4.30 37.63 -7.63
CA VAL A 584 4.21 38.68 -6.60
C VAL A 584 2.97 39.57 -6.79
N LYS A 585 2.49 39.78 -8.03
CA LYS A 585 1.24 40.50 -8.31
C LYS A 585 0.00 39.82 -7.71
N PHE A 586 0.04 38.49 -7.54
CA PHE A 586 -1.04 37.72 -6.96
C PHE A 586 -0.91 37.55 -5.45
N LYS A 587 0.14 38.04 -4.77
CA LYS A 587 0.23 37.89 -3.30
C LYS A 587 -1.00 38.49 -2.59
N ALA A 588 -1.39 39.71 -2.97
CA ALA A 588 -2.61 40.33 -2.47
C ALA A 588 -3.90 39.59 -2.89
N PHE A 589 -3.85 38.86 -4.01
CA PHE A 589 -4.93 37.98 -4.46
C PHE A 589 -5.00 36.72 -3.57
N HIS A 590 -3.93 35.97 -3.37
CA HIS A 590 -3.96 34.79 -2.49
C HIS A 590 -4.25 35.14 -1.02
N ASP A 591 -3.76 36.27 -0.54
CA ASP A 591 -4.02 36.73 0.84
C ASP A 591 -5.51 37.08 1.06
N HIS A 592 -6.22 37.56 0.04
CA HIS A 592 -7.67 37.76 0.17
C HIS A 592 -8.43 36.43 0.23
N ILE A 593 -7.96 35.38 -0.48
CA ILE A 593 -8.63 34.08 -0.47
C ILE A 593 -8.67 33.52 0.95
N TYR A 594 -7.52 33.50 1.63
CA TYR A 594 -7.43 33.01 3.00
C TYR A 594 -8.29 33.85 3.97
N ARG A 595 -8.22 35.18 3.85
CA ARG A 595 -8.97 36.10 4.70
C ARG A 595 -10.49 36.02 4.51
N ASP A 596 -10.96 36.01 3.27
CA ASP A 596 -12.38 36.19 2.94
C ASP A 596 -13.11 34.83 2.86
N PHE A 597 -12.39 33.77 2.51
CA PHE A 597 -12.96 32.45 2.21
C PHE A 597 -12.48 31.35 3.17
N PHE A 598 -11.40 31.54 3.94
CA PHE A 598 -10.90 30.50 4.85
C PHE A 598 -10.42 31.04 6.20
N ILE A 599 -9.29 30.55 6.69
CA ILE A 599 -8.60 31.06 7.87
C ILE A 599 -7.52 32.04 7.40
N PRO A 600 -7.47 33.29 7.91
CA PRO A 600 -6.38 34.20 7.60
C PRO A 600 -5.05 33.66 8.14
N ASP A 601 -3.98 33.85 7.37
CA ASP A 601 -2.63 33.48 7.77
C ASP A 601 -1.96 34.52 8.66
N VAL A 602 -2.35 35.79 8.51
CA VAL A 602 -1.86 36.94 9.29
C VAL A 602 -3.05 37.75 9.79
N LEU A 603 -3.03 38.10 11.08
CA LEU A 603 -3.91 39.12 11.63
C LEU A 603 -3.19 40.46 11.66
N GLU A 604 -3.73 41.46 10.96
CA GLU A 604 -3.15 42.80 10.92
C GLU A 604 -3.69 43.72 12.03
N PRO A 605 -2.88 44.68 12.52
CA PRO A 605 -1.43 44.82 12.32
C PRO A 605 -0.63 43.80 13.14
N LEU A 606 0.45 43.28 12.53
CA LEU A 606 1.40 42.37 13.16
C LEU A 606 1.94 42.93 14.49
N GLY A 607 1.89 42.12 15.55
CA GLY A 607 2.43 42.47 16.88
C GLY A 607 1.54 43.40 17.73
N ASN A 608 0.46 43.95 17.19
CA ASN A 608 -0.52 44.76 17.93
C ASN A 608 -1.94 44.47 17.41
N VAL A 609 -2.30 43.19 17.38
CA VAL A 609 -3.57 42.73 16.82
C VAL A 609 -4.71 43.30 17.68
N PRO A 610 -5.62 44.12 17.10
CA PRO A 610 -6.75 44.65 17.84
C PRO A 610 -7.67 43.52 18.28
N PRO A 611 -8.55 43.78 19.27
CA PRO A 611 -9.64 42.89 19.61
C PRO A 611 -10.38 42.38 18.36
N MET A 612 -10.75 41.10 18.37
CA MET A 612 -11.36 40.43 17.23
C MET A 612 -12.70 41.08 16.87
N SER A 613 -12.97 41.37 15.60
CA SER A 613 -14.26 41.96 15.21
C SER A 613 -15.41 41.03 15.58
N THR A 614 -16.45 41.55 16.24
CA THR A 614 -17.68 40.81 16.53
C THR A 614 -18.61 40.84 15.31
N ALA A 615 -18.12 40.25 14.24
CA ALA A 615 -18.77 40.20 12.94
C ALA A 615 -18.48 38.86 12.29
N ILE A 616 -19.44 38.37 11.52
CA ILE A 616 -19.31 37.14 10.74
C ILE A 616 -19.55 37.45 9.27
N THR A 617 -18.81 36.81 8.37
CA THR A 617 -19.05 36.87 6.93
C THR A 617 -19.73 35.59 6.48
N THR A 618 -20.80 35.74 5.69
CA THR A 618 -21.48 34.64 5.00
C THR A 618 -21.23 34.69 3.50
N LEU A 619 -20.10 35.27 3.08
CA LEU A 619 -19.76 35.43 1.67
C LEU A 619 -19.71 34.05 0.98
N GLY A 620 -20.40 33.93 -0.16
CA GLY A 620 -20.54 32.65 -0.88
C GLY A 620 -21.60 31.70 -0.35
N TRP A 621 -22.31 32.05 0.73
CA TRP A 621 -23.48 31.31 1.21
C TRP A 621 -24.77 32.05 0.86
N GLN A 622 -25.71 31.35 0.22
CA GLN A 622 -27.06 31.85 -0.01
C GLN A 622 -27.95 31.46 1.17
N GLU A 623 -28.35 32.47 1.94
CA GLU A 623 -29.12 32.26 3.17
C GLU A 623 -30.54 31.73 2.88
N PRO A 624 -30.89 30.51 3.32
CA PRO A 624 -32.25 30.01 3.25
C PRO A 624 -33.12 30.62 4.35
N VAL A 625 -34.44 30.62 4.16
CA VAL A 625 -35.43 31.36 4.98
C VAL A 625 -35.40 31.03 6.49
N ASN A 626 -34.81 29.91 6.92
CA ASN A 626 -34.55 29.60 8.34
C ASN A 626 -33.20 28.88 8.55
N GLY A 627 -32.22 29.15 7.68
CA GLY A 627 -30.91 28.50 7.75
C GLY A 627 -30.04 29.07 8.86
N VAL A 628 -29.32 28.19 9.55
CA VAL A 628 -28.15 28.57 10.36
C VAL A 628 -26.92 28.13 9.58
N ALA A 629 -26.05 29.09 9.26
CA ALA A 629 -24.84 28.82 8.48
C ALA A 629 -23.89 27.90 9.24
N GLN A 630 -23.34 26.91 8.54
CA GLN A 630 -22.28 26.05 9.04
C GLN A 630 -20.96 26.81 9.19
N CYS A 631 -20.28 26.56 10.31
CA CYS A 631 -18.96 27.10 10.59
C CYS A 631 -17.94 26.68 9.52
N MET A 632 -16.96 27.54 9.22
CA MET A 632 -15.87 27.38 8.23
C MET A 632 -16.32 27.48 6.77
N THR A 633 -17.31 26.70 6.36
CA THR A 633 -17.71 26.59 4.94
C THR A 633 -18.74 27.64 4.52
N GLU A 634 -19.67 28.00 5.42
CA GLU A 634 -20.77 28.94 5.13
C GLU A 634 -20.65 30.24 5.90
N ALA A 635 -20.07 30.19 7.10
CA ALA A 635 -19.83 31.35 7.93
C ALA A 635 -18.47 31.32 8.63
N ARG A 636 -17.78 32.47 8.61
CA ARG A 636 -16.42 32.66 9.12
C ARG A 636 -16.35 33.97 9.87
N ILE A 637 -15.48 34.05 10.88
CA ILE A 637 -15.21 35.34 11.55
C ILE A 637 -14.74 36.34 10.50
N TYR A 638 -15.34 37.52 10.49
CA TYR A 638 -14.97 38.56 9.54
C TYR A 638 -13.70 39.26 10.02
N TYR A 639 -12.66 39.19 9.21
CA TYR A 639 -11.41 39.90 9.43
C TYR A 639 -11.42 41.18 8.58
N PRO A 640 -11.46 42.38 9.20
CA PRO A 640 -11.58 43.62 8.46
C PRO A 640 -10.36 43.88 7.59
N ASN A 641 -10.61 44.26 6.34
CA ASN A 641 -9.59 44.79 5.44
C ASN A 641 -9.58 46.31 5.56
N LEU A 642 -8.48 46.89 6.05
CA LEU A 642 -8.32 48.34 6.24
C LEU A 642 -8.40 49.14 4.94
N SER A 643 -8.37 48.47 3.78
CA SER A 643 -8.44 49.07 2.44
C SER A 643 -9.86 49.28 1.90
N PHE A 644 -10.90 48.75 2.56
CA PHE A 644 -12.30 48.83 2.07
C PHE A 644 -13.17 49.77 2.91
N GLY A 645 -13.87 50.69 2.26
CA GLY A 645 -14.68 51.74 2.92
C GLY A 645 -16.15 51.41 3.18
N LYS A 646 -16.69 50.26 2.72
CA LYS A 646 -18.09 49.85 2.99
C LYS A 646 -18.19 48.34 3.24
N PHE A 647 -18.93 47.96 4.29
CA PHE A 647 -19.29 46.56 4.56
C PHE A 647 -20.21 46.03 3.46
N SER A 648 -19.93 44.82 2.97
CA SER A 648 -20.83 44.09 2.07
C SER A 648 -22.05 43.57 2.85
N GLN A 649 -23.16 43.29 2.14
CA GLN A 649 -24.36 42.70 2.75
C GLN A 649 -24.12 41.29 3.34
N SER A 650 -23.02 40.63 2.95
CA SER A 650 -22.59 39.34 3.49
C SER A 650 -21.95 39.44 4.87
N VAL A 651 -21.54 40.62 5.32
CA VAL A 651 -21.03 40.83 6.68
C VAL A 651 -22.20 41.10 7.62
N LYS A 652 -22.33 40.28 8.66
CA LYS A 652 -23.37 40.38 9.68
C LYS A 652 -22.75 40.86 10.99
N THR A 653 -23.28 41.96 11.51
CA THR A 653 -22.85 42.60 12.76
C THR A 653 -24.01 42.59 13.77
N ASN A 654 -23.77 43.10 14.98
CA ASN A 654 -24.78 43.14 16.05
C ASN A 654 -25.37 41.74 16.40
N ILE A 655 -24.54 40.71 16.28
CA ILE A 655 -24.89 39.30 16.53
C ILE A 655 -25.12 38.99 18.02
N LYS A 656 -24.75 39.92 18.91
CA LYS A 656 -25.00 39.84 20.35
C LYS A 656 -26.45 40.18 20.74
N TRP A 657 -27.09 41.12 20.03
CA TRP A 657 -28.36 41.72 20.46
C TRP A 657 -29.53 41.55 19.48
N GLU A 658 -29.27 41.50 18.17
CA GLU A 658 -30.33 41.46 17.15
C GLU A 658 -30.22 40.22 16.28
N ASN A 659 -29.00 39.91 15.85
CA ASN A 659 -28.72 38.90 14.85
C ASN A 659 -28.34 37.54 15.47
N PHE A 660 -29.13 37.08 16.45
CA PHE A 660 -28.83 35.91 17.30
C PHE A 660 -28.54 34.62 16.53
N LYS A 661 -29.14 34.41 15.35
CA LYS A 661 -28.89 33.22 14.52
C LYS A 661 -27.42 33.05 14.10
N TYR A 662 -26.64 34.13 14.11
CA TYR A 662 -25.20 34.09 13.80
C TYR A 662 -24.31 34.06 15.04
N GLN A 663 -24.88 34.13 16.24
CA GLN A 663 -24.13 34.04 17.50
C GLN A 663 -23.47 32.67 17.65
N LYS A 664 -24.23 31.57 17.50
CA LYS A 664 -23.68 30.20 17.58
C LYS A 664 -22.58 29.96 16.51
N PRO A 665 -22.78 30.26 15.21
CA PRO A 665 -21.72 30.14 14.21
C PRO A 665 -20.44 30.92 14.54
N PHE A 666 -20.55 32.15 15.05
CA PHE A 666 -19.38 32.95 15.44
C PHE A 666 -18.61 32.30 16.60
N LEU A 667 -19.31 31.91 17.67
CA LEU A 667 -18.70 31.26 18.83
C LEU A 667 -18.12 29.90 18.47
N SER A 668 -18.80 29.11 17.63
CA SER A 668 -18.31 27.84 17.10
C SER A 668 -17.00 27.97 16.34
N PHE A 669 -16.82 29.06 15.58
CA PHE A 669 -15.58 29.35 14.86
C PHE A 669 -14.47 29.78 15.82
N LEU A 670 -14.79 30.70 16.72
CA LEU A 670 -13.85 31.21 17.72
C LEU A 670 -13.27 30.10 18.59
N VAL A 671 -14.14 29.26 19.15
CA VAL A 671 -13.75 28.16 20.03
C VAL A 671 -12.89 27.15 19.27
N ARG A 672 -13.17 26.87 17.99
CA ARG A 672 -12.32 26.01 17.17
C ARG A 672 -10.93 26.59 16.96
N LEU A 673 -10.79 27.89 16.68
CA LEU A 673 -9.49 28.53 16.51
C LEU A 673 -8.63 28.41 17.78
N ILE A 674 -9.22 28.73 18.93
CA ILE A 674 -8.53 28.65 20.23
C ILE A 674 -8.16 27.19 20.55
N SER A 675 -9.08 26.25 20.31
CA SER A 675 -8.87 24.83 20.60
C SER A 675 -7.82 24.20 19.68
N ALA A 676 -7.79 24.57 18.40
CA ALA A 676 -6.76 24.12 17.46
C ALA A 676 -5.38 24.62 17.87
N GLN A 677 -5.25 25.88 18.28
CA GLN A 677 -3.99 26.42 18.80
C GLN A 677 -3.58 25.74 20.12
N ALA A 678 -4.53 25.47 21.01
CA ALA A 678 -4.30 24.71 22.23
C ALA A 678 -3.81 23.28 21.90
N ALA A 679 -4.36 22.65 20.87
CA ALA A 679 -3.95 21.33 20.40
C ALA A 679 -2.53 21.31 19.82
N MET A 680 -2.10 22.37 19.12
CA MET A 680 -0.70 22.52 18.68
C MET A 680 0.28 22.55 19.87
N GLU A 681 -0.15 23.10 21.00
CA GLU A 681 0.60 23.15 22.25
C GLU A 681 0.32 21.96 23.19
N ASN A 682 -0.35 20.90 22.69
CA ASN A 682 -0.68 19.67 23.41
C ASN A 682 -1.54 19.87 24.68
N VAL A 683 -2.33 20.93 24.75
CA VAL A 683 -3.20 21.25 25.88
C VAL A 683 -4.39 20.31 25.88
N GLN A 684 -4.69 19.69 27.02
CA GLN A 684 -5.80 18.74 27.14
C GLN A 684 -7.06 19.36 27.75
N THR A 685 -6.90 20.39 28.58
CA THR A 685 -8.01 21.03 29.30
C THR A 685 -8.06 22.53 29.02
N ILE A 686 -9.24 23.05 28.71
CA ILE A 686 -9.49 24.48 28.54
C ILE A 686 -10.64 24.89 29.47
N GLU A 687 -10.35 25.78 30.41
CA GLU A 687 -11.32 26.40 31.30
C GLU A 687 -11.78 27.75 30.72
N TRP A 688 -13.08 27.91 30.56
CA TRP A 688 -13.69 29.07 29.91
C TRP A 688 -14.34 29.99 30.93
N SER A 689 -13.91 31.25 30.96
CA SER A 689 -14.49 32.30 31.78
C SER A 689 -15.10 33.38 30.89
N ILE A 690 -16.43 33.46 30.88
CA ILE A 690 -17.18 34.24 29.91
C ILE A 690 -17.87 35.42 30.61
N SER A 691 -17.70 36.62 30.08
CA SER A 691 -18.46 37.80 30.51
C SER A 691 -19.79 37.95 29.75
N TYR A 692 -20.74 38.64 30.36
CA TYR A 692 -22.00 39.04 29.72
C TYR A 692 -22.49 40.39 30.28
N PRO A 693 -23.32 41.15 29.54
CA PRO A 693 -23.77 42.45 30.00
C PRO A 693 -24.84 42.29 31.07
N SER A 694 -24.81 43.14 32.10
CA SER A 694 -25.79 43.08 33.19
C SER A 694 -27.22 43.42 32.74
N ALA A 695 -27.38 44.00 31.54
CA ALA A 695 -28.68 44.29 30.92
C ALA A 695 -29.41 43.06 30.37
N PHE A 696 -28.76 41.89 30.24
CA PHE A 696 -29.46 40.67 29.82
C PHE A 696 -30.60 40.33 30.77
N SER A 697 -31.78 40.11 30.21
CA SER A 697 -32.88 39.46 30.89
C SER A 697 -32.50 38.03 31.29
N ARG A 698 -33.26 37.44 32.23
CA ARG A 698 -33.05 36.04 32.64
C ARG A 698 -33.14 35.06 31.46
N ALA A 699 -34.00 35.35 30.49
CA ALA A 699 -34.15 34.53 29.29
C ALA A 699 -32.92 34.63 28.37
N GLU A 700 -32.43 35.85 28.11
CA GLU A 700 -31.22 36.07 27.29
C GLU A 700 -29.98 35.47 27.93
N LEU A 701 -29.78 35.64 29.24
CA LEU A 701 -28.66 35.02 29.97
C LEU A 701 -28.71 33.49 29.89
N ASN A 702 -29.89 32.90 30.07
CA ASN A 702 -30.05 31.45 29.95
C ASN A 702 -29.77 30.97 28.52
N GLN A 703 -30.29 31.66 27.51
CA GLN A 703 -30.03 31.32 26.11
C GLN A 703 -28.53 31.44 25.78
N TYR A 704 -27.87 32.50 26.23
CA TYR A 704 -26.44 32.71 26.02
C TYR A 704 -25.60 31.61 26.69
N ARG A 705 -25.95 31.23 27.93
CA ARG A 705 -25.30 30.11 28.63
C ARG A 705 -25.48 28.79 27.87
N VAL A 706 -26.69 28.50 27.39
CA VAL A 706 -26.98 27.30 26.59
C VAL A 706 -26.17 27.30 25.30
N THR A 707 -26.12 28.43 24.58
CA THR A 707 -25.29 28.56 23.37
C THR A 707 -23.82 28.22 23.64
N TRP A 708 -23.22 28.74 24.73
CA TRP A 708 -21.85 28.39 25.10
C TRP A 708 -21.69 26.92 25.45
N GLN A 709 -22.60 26.35 26.24
CA GLN A 709 -22.56 24.93 26.59
C GLN A 709 -22.63 24.04 25.35
N ASP A 710 -23.53 24.35 24.42
CA ASP A 710 -23.68 23.61 23.16
C ASP A 710 -22.39 23.70 22.34
N VAL A 711 -21.81 24.90 22.16
CA VAL A 711 -20.56 25.07 21.41
C VAL A 711 -19.40 24.29 22.03
N LEU A 712 -19.28 24.31 23.37
CA LEU A 712 -18.23 23.59 24.08
C LEU A 712 -18.43 22.06 24.06
N ASN A 713 -19.68 21.59 24.04
CA ASN A 713 -19.99 20.17 23.86
C ASN A 713 -19.71 19.72 22.41
N ASP A 714 -20.08 20.53 21.42
CA ASP A 714 -19.85 20.26 19.99
C ASP A 714 -18.34 20.12 19.73
N ILE A 715 -17.51 21.06 20.22
CA ILE A 715 -16.05 21.01 20.01
C ILE A 715 -15.38 19.86 20.78
N LYS A 716 -15.87 19.50 21.97
CA LYS A 716 -15.34 18.37 22.74
C LYS A 716 -15.39 17.06 21.93
N GLY A 717 -16.47 16.85 21.17
CA GLY A 717 -16.60 15.68 20.29
C GLY A 717 -15.62 15.69 19.11
N ILE A 718 -15.12 16.86 18.71
CA ILE A 718 -14.18 17.04 17.59
C ILE A 718 -12.73 16.94 18.05
N THR A 719 -12.40 17.46 19.23
CA THR A 719 -11.00 17.60 19.69
C THR A 719 -10.59 16.50 20.66
N GLY A 720 -11.53 15.94 21.41
CA GLY A 720 -11.22 15.10 22.58
C GLY A 720 -10.66 15.87 23.78
N GLN A 721 -10.50 17.19 23.69
CA GLN A 721 -10.09 18.04 24.82
C GLN A 721 -11.24 18.19 25.83
N THR A 722 -10.89 18.43 27.08
CA THR A 722 -11.87 18.77 28.12
C THR A 722 -12.13 20.27 28.10
N HIS A 723 -13.40 20.66 27.88
CA HIS A 723 -13.83 22.05 27.92
C HIS A 723 -14.74 22.26 29.13
N THR A 724 -14.32 23.13 30.06
CA THR A 724 -15.07 23.42 31.30
C THR A 724 -15.55 24.86 31.30
N LEU A 725 -16.86 25.08 31.38
CA LEU A 725 -17.43 26.42 31.48
C LEU A 725 -17.57 26.84 32.95
N ASN A 726 -16.84 27.88 33.35
CA ASN A 726 -16.99 28.50 34.66
C ASN A 726 -18.31 29.29 34.75
N PRO A 727 -18.82 29.58 35.97
CA PRO A 727 -19.97 30.47 36.13
C PRO A 727 -19.75 31.81 35.42
N LEU A 728 -20.67 32.14 34.51
CA LEU A 728 -20.66 33.42 33.79
C LEU A 728 -20.64 34.59 34.77
N GLN A 729 -19.85 35.62 34.48
CA GLN A 729 -19.76 36.85 35.27
C GLN A 729 -20.22 38.05 34.47
N THR A 730 -20.76 39.07 35.13
CA THR A 730 -21.13 40.30 34.43
C THR A 730 -19.88 41.07 33.99
N GLU A 731 -19.94 41.73 32.84
CA GLU A 731 -18.87 42.57 32.28
C GLU A 731 -18.39 43.61 33.31
N SER A 732 -19.33 44.28 34.00
CA SER A 732 -19.04 45.26 35.05
C SER A 732 -18.29 44.68 36.27
N ILE A 733 -18.48 43.40 36.61
CA ILE A 733 -17.73 42.72 37.69
C ILE A 733 -16.36 42.27 37.18
N ALA A 734 -16.30 41.67 35.98
CA ALA A 734 -15.05 41.21 35.39
C ALA A 734 -14.05 42.35 35.24
N PHE A 735 -14.52 43.50 34.74
CA PHE A 735 -13.72 44.74 34.64
C PHE A 735 -13.22 45.23 36.00
N SER A 736 -14.08 45.31 37.02
CA SER A 736 -13.66 45.76 38.37
C SER A 736 -12.68 44.82 39.04
N LYS A 737 -12.87 43.50 38.90
CA LYS A 737 -11.98 42.50 39.47
C LYS A 737 -10.57 42.57 38.93
N TYR A 738 -10.37 43.00 37.69
CA TYR A 738 -9.02 43.25 37.18
C TYR A 738 -8.24 44.24 38.06
N PHE A 739 -8.86 45.36 38.46
CA PHE A 739 -8.20 46.33 39.33
C PHE A 739 -7.93 45.77 40.73
N ALA A 740 -8.87 45.02 41.29
CA ALA A 740 -8.71 44.44 42.62
C ALA A 740 -7.70 43.29 42.64
N ASP A 741 -7.90 42.28 41.79
CA ASP A 741 -7.24 40.98 41.87
C ASP A 741 -5.89 40.98 41.11
N ILE A 742 -5.76 41.77 40.04
CA ILE A 742 -4.52 41.84 39.22
C ILE A 742 -3.68 43.06 39.59
N LEU A 743 -4.30 44.24 39.73
CA LEU A 743 -3.59 45.47 40.09
C LEU A 743 -3.51 45.72 41.61
N GLY A 744 -4.08 44.85 42.44
CA GLY A 744 -4.01 44.91 43.90
C GLY A 744 -4.71 46.13 44.52
N GLN A 745 -5.66 46.74 43.81
CA GLN A 745 -6.33 47.96 44.26
C GLN A 745 -7.44 47.65 45.28
N THR A 746 -7.53 48.44 46.35
CA THR A 746 -8.61 48.31 47.34
C THR A 746 -9.81 49.17 46.95
N MET A 747 -10.99 48.55 46.81
CA MET A 747 -12.23 49.17 46.32
C MET A 747 -13.08 49.73 47.47
N VAL A 748 -12.68 50.86 48.06
CA VAL A 748 -13.34 51.43 49.27
C VAL A 748 -14.65 52.16 48.95
N HIS A 749 -14.65 53.05 47.95
CA HIS A 749 -15.81 53.80 47.45
C HIS A 749 -15.67 53.99 45.94
N THR A 750 -15.45 52.89 45.24
CA THR A 750 -15.03 52.90 43.84
C THR A 750 -16.23 52.69 42.93
N THR A 751 -16.34 53.51 41.89
CA THR A 751 -17.24 53.26 40.77
C THR A 751 -16.40 52.92 39.55
N CYS A 752 -16.65 51.76 38.94
CA CYS A 752 -16.06 51.37 37.67
C CYS A 752 -17.08 51.62 36.58
N ILE A 753 -16.63 52.22 35.48
CA ILE A 753 -17.44 52.48 34.29
C ILE A 753 -16.63 51.98 33.09
N ASP A 754 -17.12 50.91 32.46
CA ASP A 754 -16.60 50.37 31.21
C ASP A 754 -17.47 50.89 30.06
N VAL A 755 -16.90 51.69 29.16
CA VAL A 755 -17.63 52.32 28.05
C VAL A 755 -17.25 51.60 26.76
N GLY A 756 -18.14 50.72 26.28
CA GLY A 756 -17.92 49.92 25.09
C GLY A 756 -18.38 50.58 23.78
N GLY A 757 -18.65 49.75 22.78
CA GLY A 757 -19.18 50.19 21.48
C GLY A 757 -20.69 50.43 21.47
N GLY A 758 -21.45 49.65 22.25
CA GLY A 758 -22.93 49.70 22.26
C GLY A 758 -23.58 49.90 23.63
N THR A 759 -22.88 49.60 24.72
CA THR A 759 -23.34 49.79 26.11
C THR A 759 -22.21 50.35 26.97
N SER A 760 -22.57 50.97 28.09
CA SER A 760 -21.65 51.27 29.19
C SER A 760 -22.05 50.47 30.43
N ASP A 761 -21.12 49.71 30.98
CA ASP A 761 -21.30 48.81 32.12
C ASP A 761 -20.71 49.44 33.39
N LEU A 762 -21.53 49.53 34.43
CA LEU A 762 -21.22 50.21 35.68
C LEU A 762 -21.25 49.24 36.86
N SER A 763 -20.33 49.42 37.80
CA SER A 763 -20.37 48.75 39.10
C SER A 763 -19.89 49.69 40.21
N ILE A 764 -20.56 49.61 41.36
CA ILE A 764 -20.32 50.45 42.54
C ILE A 764 -19.89 49.53 43.68
N TRP A 765 -18.74 49.84 44.26
CA TRP A 765 -18.10 49.02 45.27
C TRP A 765 -17.90 49.80 46.57
N ARG A 766 -18.11 49.11 47.69
CA ARG A 766 -17.76 49.62 49.01
C ARG A 766 -17.03 48.56 49.82
N ASN A 767 -15.82 48.88 50.28
CA ASN A 767 -14.96 47.96 51.04
C ASN A 767 -14.79 46.58 50.36
N ASN A 768 -14.50 46.56 49.05
CA ASN A 768 -14.39 45.35 48.21
C ASN A 768 -15.69 44.55 48.04
N GLU A 769 -16.85 45.08 48.48
CA GLU A 769 -18.16 44.47 48.23
C GLU A 769 -18.92 45.20 47.13
N LEU A 770 -19.52 44.45 46.22
CA LEU A 770 -20.38 45.01 45.17
C LEU A 770 -21.70 45.48 45.77
N ILE A 771 -21.97 46.78 45.68
CA ILE A 771 -23.20 47.40 46.16
C ILE A 771 -24.26 47.46 45.06
N HIS A 772 -23.84 47.78 43.83
CA HIS A 772 -24.76 47.89 42.70
C HIS A 772 -24.03 47.68 41.37
N GLN A 773 -24.77 47.29 40.34
CA GLN A 773 -24.30 47.25 38.95
C GLN A 773 -25.45 47.55 37.99
N ALA A 774 -25.11 48.12 36.83
CA ALA A 774 -26.06 48.43 35.77
C ALA A 774 -25.36 48.42 34.40
N SER A 775 -26.11 48.27 33.32
CA SER A 775 -25.63 48.47 31.95
C SER A 775 -26.60 49.39 31.22
N VAL A 776 -26.06 50.40 30.55
CA VAL A 776 -26.83 51.46 29.90
C VAL A 776 -26.54 51.43 28.39
N PRO A 777 -27.55 51.52 27.51
CA PRO A 777 -27.36 51.55 26.05
C PRO A 777 -26.90 52.93 25.58
N PHE A 778 -25.79 53.41 26.13
CA PHE A 778 -25.13 54.66 25.75
C PHE A 778 -23.63 54.41 25.71
N ALA A 779 -23.02 54.54 24.53
CA ALA A 779 -21.63 54.12 24.32
C ALA A 779 -20.98 54.80 23.11
N GLY A 780 -19.86 54.25 22.63
CA GLY A 780 -19.12 54.78 21.48
C GLY A 780 -19.97 55.01 20.23
N ARG A 781 -20.95 54.14 19.94
CA ARG A 781 -21.91 54.34 18.84
C ARG A 781 -22.69 55.64 19.00
N ASP A 782 -23.19 55.92 20.19
CA ASP A 782 -24.03 57.08 20.46
C ASP A 782 -23.20 58.37 20.51
N MET A 783 -21.98 58.27 21.05
CA MET A 783 -21.02 59.38 21.18
C MET A 783 -20.38 59.78 19.85
N PHE A 784 -19.93 58.80 19.05
CA PHE A 784 -19.12 59.05 17.85
C PHE A 784 -19.89 58.81 16.55
N HIS A 785 -20.64 57.72 16.42
CA HIS A 785 -21.28 57.41 15.12
C HIS A 785 -22.35 58.42 14.77
N ASN A 786 -23.19 58.87 15.71
CA ASN A 786 -24.22 59.89 15.43
C ASN A 786 -23.60 61.23 14.99
N LEU A 787 -22.45 61.58 15.55
CA LEU A 787 -21.68 62.78 15.21
C LEU A 787 -21.03 62.66 13.82
N LEU A 788 -20.46 61.50 13.49
CA LEU A 788 -19.81 61.22 12.21
C LEU A 788 -20.83 61.03 11.07
N ARG A 789 -22.01 60.47 11.34
CA ARG A 789 -23.10 60.29 10.37
C ARG A 789 -23.68 61.61 9.84
N SER A 790 -23.54 62.69 10.61
CA SER A 790 -23.93 64.04 10.17
C SER A 790 -22.89 64.74 9.29
N LYS A 791 -21.69 64.15 9.15
CA LYS A 791 -20.53 64.71 8.42
C LYS A 791 -20.01 63.82 7.28
N LEU A 792 -20.64 62.66 7.05
CA LEU A 792 -20.48 61.75 5.91
C LEU A 792 -21.82 61.69 5.17
#